data_AF-J4UT62-F1
#
_entry.id   AF-J4UT62-F1
#
_cell.length_a   1.000
_cell.length_b   1.000
_cell.length_c   1.000
_cell.angle_alpha   90.00
_cell.angle_beta   90.00
_cell.angle_gamma   90.00
#
_symmetry.space_group_name_H-M   'P 1'
#
loop_
_entity.id
_entity.type
_entity.pdbx_description
1 polymer ?
#
loop_
_entity_poly.entity_id
_entity_poly.type
_entity_poly.pdbx_seq_one_letter_code
_entity_poly.pdbx_strand_id
1 'polypeptide(L)'
;MASLKLHNSLHPGAPVPFVPRQDGKVSWYVCGPTVYDKSHLGHARNYVTSDVIRRILMHYFKFDVKYVMNITDIDDKIIIKARRQRLLDVEKKKQYSTEEVKQLGLNAFVAYAQKSLPLLIETEPNLNESNYPAIRDKAYATVLAGGTLTGEGKPSDAEAKVKMHIANMNVAAQAIKSGQIHPGCDEILLPYLDSLYKETVDTSDQTMFTDLTKAMEELFMQDLDSLNVLPPDVITRVTEYVPQIADFVQRIVEKGFAYEADGSVYFDITAFERAGNTYARLRPDSKNDKALQEEGEGALSTNLGGKRSPGDFALWKKSKPGEPFWPSPWGDGRPGWHIECSVMASDVLGSQMDIHSGGIDLAFPHHDNELAQSEAYFYEPGKGEHTWVRNFLHTGHLHIAGSKMSKSLKNFQTIQDALTTTFNARRMRIVFLMGKWNDGVEISPDMITQADSWESTISNFFTNTKSWLAEAGGSSGIKNLSLSDKSGSPLVTELEQAKSEVDAALSNSFDTPRAMLVMLKLVNTTNAYLKDNRDVNLSEVEAIARWLTNVVGIFGLDANAKPPYNGLGWASLIADNVDPKAAVEPYKSMMDKVKVDVKALSLDSENISSLIAKDPTSEFDIIAQSGSKDIEQLSLPYLRVAAQLRDELRRVVSAQTPDVKKAILSLTDRIRDHDFTNLGVYLDDRPDNQPSLIKFIPAAELIAAREEKVAAAAEKAKKKEEARIAREKTEQEAREKAKMPPEDLFKTDERYSAWDEQGLPTKMKDGSDVPKSQQKQNKKNWDRQKKAHDDLKAKGGL
;
A
#
# COMPACT_ATOMS: atom_id res chain seq x y z
N MET A 1 -8.76 30.04 -15.08
CA MET A 1 -8.66 28.58 -14.90
C MET A 1 -8.92 27.93 -16.23
N ALA A 2 -8.10 26.97 -16.63
CA ALA A 2 -8.39 26.17 -17.81
C ALA A 2 -9.72 25.40 -17.60
N SER A 3 -10.47 25.15 -18.69
CA SER A 3 -11.64 24.26 -18.63
C SER A 3 -11.17 22.84 -18.28
N LEU A 4 -11.75 22.23 -17.24
CA LEU A 4 -11.48 20.84 -16.88
C LEU A 4 -11.79 19.91 -18.05
N LYS A 5 -10.90 18.96 -18.31
CA LYS A 5 -11.05 17.87 -19.28
C LYS A 5 -10.85 16.53 -18.58
N LEU A 6 -11.53 15.49 -19.02
CA LEU A 6 -11.49 14.15 -18.43
C LEU A 6 -11.25 13.09 -19.50
N HIS A 7 -10.44 12.08 -19.19
CA HIS A 7 -10.58 10.80 -19.88
C HIS A 7 -11.98 10.24 -19.59
N ASN A 8 -12.75 10.02 -20.64
CA ASN A 8 -14.09 9.46 -20.57
C ASN A 8 -14.11 8.15 -21.36
N SER A 9 -14.44 7.04 -20.73
CA SER A 9 -14.44 5.74 -21.41
C SER A 9 -15.47 5.61 -22.54
N LEU A 10 -16.48 6.49 -22.60
CA LEU A 10 -17.38 6.61 -23.76
C LEU A 10 -16.71 7.26 -24.99
N HIS A 11 -15.60 7.97 -24.78
CA HIS A 11 -14.84 8.68 -25.79
C HIS A 11 -13.34 8.32 -25.64
N PRO A 12 -12.95 7.09 -26.02
CA PRO A 12 -11.56 6.65 -25.88
C PRO A 12 -10.60 7.56 -26.64
N GLY A 13 -9.43 7.81 -26.06
CA GLY A 13 -8.43 8.73 -26.60
C GLY A 13 -8.15 9.90 -25.68
N ALA A 14 -7.95 11.09 -26.26
CA ALA A 14 -7.57 12.29 -25.51
C ALA A 14 -8.70 12.78 -24.57
N PRO A 15 -8.36 13.42 -23.43
CA PRO A 15 -9.36 13.98 -22.52
C PRO A 15 -10.35 14.94 -23.21
N VAL A 16 -11.63 14.79 -22.91
CA VAL A 16 -12.75 15.60 -23.43
C VAL A 16 -13.19 16.65 -22.40
N PRO A 17 -13.74 17.81 -22.81
CA PRO A 17 -14.24 18.82 -21.87
C PRO A 17 -15.28 18.27 -20.90
N PHE A 18 -15.15 18.59 -19.61
CA PHE A 18 -16.15 18.27 -18.59
C PHE A 18 -17.13 19.42 -18.44
N VAL A 19 -18.41 19.12 -18.66
CA VAL A 19 -19.52 20.06 -18.44
C VAL A 19 -20.56 19.36 -17.55
N PRO A 20 -20.73 19.80 -16.29
CA PRO A 20 -21.73 19.21 -15.42
C PRO A 20 -23.14 19.51 -15.94
N ARG A 21 -24.09 18.62 -15.63
CA ARG A 21 -25.53 18.76 -15.94
C ARG A 21 -26.12 20.00 -15.26
N GLN A 22 -25.65 20.30 -14.05
CA GLN A 22 -26.02 21.49 -13.31
C GLN A 22 -24.76 22.27 -12.93
N ASP A 23 -24.74 23.57 -13.21
CA ASP A 23 -23.57 24.41 -12.93
C ASP A 23 -23.16 24.33 -11.44
N GLY A 24 -21.86 24.17 -11.21
CA GLY A 24 -21.28 24.00 -9.88
C GLY A 24 -21.58 22.69 -9.14
N LYS A 25 -22.39 21.77 -9.69
CA LYS A 25 -22.76 20.51 -9.03
C LYS A 25 -22.38 19.28 -9.84
N VAL A 26 -21.97 18.21 -9.15
CA VAL A 26 -21.57 16.94 -9.78
C VAL A 26 -22.28 15.78 -9.08
N SER A 27 -23.10 15.06 -9.84
CA SER A 27 -23.70 13.78 -9.44
C SER A 27 -22.77 12.63 -9.82
N TRP A 28 -22.34 11.85 -8.83
CA TRP A 28 -21.37 10.78 -9.04
C TRP A 28 -21.82 9.48 -8.36
N TYR A 29 -21.99 8.42 -9.14
CA TYR A 29 -22.14 7.05 -8.63
C TYR A 29 -20.88 6.20 -8.85
N VAL A 30 -20.39 5.53 -7.80
CA VAL A 30 -19.30 4.54 -7.88
C VAL A 30 -19.83 3.14 -7.58
N CYS A 31 -19.44 2.16 -8.38
CA CYS A 31 -19.70 0.76 -8.06
C CYS A 31 -18.90 0.37 -6.80
N GLY A 32 -19.62 -0.08 -5.77
CA GLY A 32 -19.02 -0.56 -4.53
C GLY A 32 -18.70 -2.06 -4.55
N PRO A 33 -18.28 -2.63 -3.41
CA PRO A 33 -17.79 -4.00 -3.35
C PRO A 33 -18.92 -5.03 -3.25
N THR A 34 -18.65 -6.24 -3.75
CA THR A 34 -19.36 -7.45 -3.32
C THR A 34 -18.84 -7.89 -1.95
N VAL A 35 -19.68 -7.79 -0.92
CA VAL A 35 -19.30 -8.00 0.49
C VAL A 35 -19.32 -9.47 0.90
N TYR A 36 -18.59 -10.31 0.17
CA TYR A 36 -18.40 -11.73 0.49
C TYR A 36 -17.05 -12.01 1.17
N ASP A 37 -16.06 -11.12 1.04
CA ASP A 37 -14.71 -11.34 1.57
C ASP A 37 -13.95 -10.03 1.77
N LYS A 38 -12.87 -10.08 2.56
CA LYS A 38 -12.00 -8.95 2.86
C LYS A 38 -11.54 -8.20 1.61
N SER A 39 -11.29 -6.90 1.77
CA SER A 39 -10.79 -6.07 0.68
C SER A 39 -9.29 -6.22 0.46
N HIS A 40 -8.87 -6.02 -0.79
CA HIS A 40 -7.49 -6.15 -1.22
C HIS A 40 -6.97 -4.88 -1.87
N LEU A 41 -5.67 -4.84 -2.15
CA LEU A 41 -5.01 -3.67 -2.74
C LEU A 41 -5.61 -3.21 -4.07
N GLY A 42 -6.22 -4.09 -4.88
CA GLY A 42 -7.00 -3.67 -6.05
C GLY A 42 -8.20 -2.76 -5.70
N HIS A 43 -8.91 -3.02 -4.61
CA HIS A 43 -9.97 -2.13 -4.11
C HIS A 43 -9.36 -0.82 -3.60
N ALA A 44 -8.24 -0.89 -2.86
CA ALA A 44 -7.55 0.31 -2.41
C ALA A 44 -7.18 1.21 -3.59
N ARG A 45 -6.65 0.64 -4.69
CA ARG A 45 -6.35 1.40 -5.92
C ARG A 45 -7.59 2.12 -6.45
N ASN A 46 -8.72 1.44 -6.59
CA ASN A 46 -9.95 2.05 -7.11
C ASN A 46 -10.49 3.17 -6.19
N TYR A 47 -10.70 2.87 -4.89
CA TYR A 47 -11.39 3.80 -3.98
C TYR A 47 -10.51 4.95 -3.53
N VAL A 48 -9.20 4.74 -3.31
CA VAL A 48 -8.28 5.85 -2.99
C VAL A 48 -8.12 6.78 -4.18
N THR A 49 -8.04 6.25 -5.41
CA THR A 49 -7.95 7.08 -6.61
C THR A 49 -9.23 7.88 -6.83
N SER A 50 -10.40 7.25 -6.64
CA SER A 50 -11.70 7.93 -6.71
C SER A 50 -11.82 9.03 -5.65
N ASP A 51 -11.34 8.78 -4.43
CA ASP A 51 -11.28 9.78 -3.35
C ASP A 51 -10.38 10.97 -3.70
N VAL A 52 -9.19 10.73 -4.23
CA VAL A 52 -8.29 11.80 -4.68
C VAL A 52 -8.97 12.67 -5.73
N ILE A 53 -9.60 12.05 -6.74
CA ILE A 53 -10.34 12.77 -7.78
C ILE A 53 -11.51 13.55 -7.18
N ARG A 54 -12.29 12.93 -6.29
CA ARG A 54 -13.40 13.59 -5.57
C ARG A 54 -12.91 14.82 -4.80
N ARG A 55 -11.81 14.71 -4.06
CA ARG A 55 -11.21 15.83 -3.32
C ARG A 55 -10.70 16.92 -4.25
N ILE A 56 -10.10 16.59 -5.40
CA ILE A 56 -9.70 17.56 -6.42
C ILE A 56 -10.94 18.32 -6.95
N LEU A 57 -12.01 17.62 -7.30
CA LEU A 57 -13.26 18.25 -7.74
C LEU A 57 -13.83 19.19 -6.67
N MET A 58 -13.91 18.72 -5.41
CA MET A 58 -14.49 19.48 -4.30
C MET A 58 -13.65 20.67 -3.85
N HIS A 59 -12.33 20.48 -3.72
CA HIS A 59 -11.47 21.42 -3.01
C HIS A 59 -10.52 22.20 -3.92
N TYR A 60 -10.22 21.71 -5.12
CA TYR A 60 -9.49 22.47 -6.15
C TYR A 60 -10.46 23.20 -7.08
N PHE A 61 -11.35 22.46 -7.75
CA PHE A 61 -12.32 23.01 -8.71
C PHE A 61 -13.61 23.55 -8.08
N LYS A 62 -13.83 23.33 -6.78
CA LYS A 62 -14.95 23.87 -5.99
C LYS A 62 -16.34 23.40 -6.44
N PHE A 63 -16.43 22.18 -6.97
CA PHE A 63 -17.71 21.54 -7.24
C PHE A 63 -18.38 21.03 -5.96
N ASP A 64 -19.70 21.15 -5.91
CA ASP A 64 -20.55 20.45 -4.93
C ASP A 64 -20.83 19.02 -5.45
N VAL A 65 -20.14 18.04 -4.88
CA VAL A 65 -20.18 16.64 -5.34
C VAL A 65 -21.14 15.84 -4.46
N LYS A 66 -22.19 15.26 -5.06
CA LYS A 66 -23.03 14.22 -4.44
C LYS A 66 -22.49 12.85 -4.87
N TYR A 67 -21.83 12.15 -3.94
CA TYR A 67 -21.16 10.88 -4.16
C TYR A 67 -21.95 9.71 -3.58
N VAL A 68 -22.36 8.77 -4.43
CA VAL A 68 -23.19 7.61 -4.08
C VAL A 68 -22.40 6.34 -4.33
N MET A 69 -22.47 5.38 -3.41
CA MET A 69 -21.83 4.08 -3.55
C MET A 69 -22.81 2.98 -3.14
N ASN A 70 -22.94 1.92 -3.94
CA ASN A 70 -23.70 0.75 -3.50
C ASN A 70 -22.86 -0.23 -2.69
N ILE A 71 -23.53 -1.17 -2.04
CA ILE A 71 -22.97 -2.39 -1.49
C ILE A 71 -23.71 -3.54 -2.15
N THR A 72 -22.98 -4.40 -2.86
CA THR A 72 -23.55 -5.64 -3.43
C THR A 72 -23.58 -6.69 -2.33
N ASP A 73 -24.74 -6.81 -1.67
CA ASP A 73 -25.04 -7.76 -0.60
C ASP A 73 -25.93 -8.93 -1.07
N ILE A 74 -26.20 -9.03 -2.38
CA ILE A 74 -26.76 -10.20 -3.05
C ILE A 74 -25.84 -10.55 -4.23
N ASP A 75 -25.19 -11.71 -4.19
CA ASP A 75 -24.38 -12.21 -5.30
C ASP A 75 -24.15 -13.72 -5.16
N ASP A 76 -23.89 -14.40 -6.27
CA ASP A 76 -23.59 -15.83 -6.30
C ASP A 76 -22.41 -16.19 -5.36
N LYS A 77 -21.39 -15.33 -5.25
CA LYS A 77 -20.23 -15.55 -4.35
C LYS A 77 -20.64 -15.49 -2.88
N ILE A 78 -21.54 -14.58 -2.51
CA ILE A 78 -22.09 -14.46 -1.14
C ILE A 78 -22.89 -15.73 -0.82
N ILE A 79 -23.80 -16.11 -1.73
CA ILE A 79 -24.66 -17.27 -1.57
C ILE A 79 -23.84 -18.54 -1.35
N ILE A 80 -22.87 -18.77 -2.23
CA ILE A 80 -22.00 -19.96 -2.17
C ILE A 80 -21.19 -19.96 -0.86
N LYS A 81 -20.59 -18.83 -0.47
CA LYS A 81 -19.74 -18.77 0.73
C LYS A 81 -20.54 -18.97 2.01
N ALA A 82 -21.64 -18.24 2.18
CA ALA A 82 -22.51 -18.35 3.35
C ALA A 82 -23.09 -19.76 3.50
N ARG A 83 -23.63 -20.33 2.42
CA ARG A 83 -24.20 -21.69 2.41
C ARG A 83 -23.16 -22.75 2.75
N ARG A 84 -21.98 -22.68 2.14
CA ARG A 84 -20.87 -23.62 2.42
C ARG A 84 -20.45 -23.56 3.88
N GLN A 85 -20.28 -22.35 4.42
CA GLN A 85 -19.91 -22.19 5.82
C GLN A 85 -20.98 -22.77 6.75
N ARG A 86 -22.25 -22.49 6.48
CA ARG A 86 -23.37 -23.06 7.24
C ARG A 86 -23.37 -24.59 7.23
N LEU A 87 -23.20 -25.20 6.06
CA LEU A 87 -23.14 -26.65 5.92
C LEU A 87 -21.97 -27.25 6.69
N LEU A 88 -20.79 -26.62 6.63
CA LEU A 88 -19.62 -27.04 7.42
C LEU A 88 -19.88 -26.93 8.92
N ASP A 89 -20.50 -25.84 9.39
CA ASP A 89 -20.81 -25.65 10.81
C ASP A 89 -21.84 -26.65 11.34
N VAL A 90 -22.82 -27.03 10.50
CA VAL A 90 -23.77 -28.10 10.81
C VAL A 90 -23.06 -29.46 10.84
N GLU A 91 -22.19 -29.71 9.87
CA GLU A 91 -21.42 -30.95 9.79
C GLU A 91 -20.52 -31.16 11.02
N LYS A 92 -19.81 -30.11 11.45
CA LYS A 92 -18.94 -30.13 12.63
C LYS A 92 -19.68 -30.38 13.95
N LYS A 93 -21.00 -30.16 14.00
CA LYS A 93 -21.83 -30.42 15.19
C LYS A 93 -22.32 -31.87 15.27
N LYS A 94 -22.18 -32.65 14.19
CA LYS A 94 -22.54 -34.07 14.20
C LYS A 94 -21.54 -34.85 15.06
N GLN A 95 -22.03 -35.89 15.73
CA GLN A 95 -21.17 -36.81 16.47
C GLN A 95 -20.68 -37.89 15.52
N TYR A 96 -19.36 -37.95 15.34
CA TYR A 96 -18.69 -38.95 14.52
C TYR A 96 -17.67 -39.72 15.36
N SER A 97 -17.51 -41.00 15.07
CA SER A 97 -16.33 -41.76 15.45
C SER A 97 -15.10 -41.27 14.67
N THR A 98 -13.90 -41.54 15.19
CA THR A 98 -12.64 -41.16 14.53
C THR A 98 -12.54 -41.69 13.09
N GLU A 99 -13.06 -42.89 12.84
CA GLU A 99 -13.04 -43.48 11.50
C GLU A 99 -14.01 -42.78 10.56
N GLU A 100 -15.22 -42.43 11.02
CA GLU A 100 -16.21 -41.73 10.20
C GLU A 100 -15.73 -40.33 9.80
N VAL A 101 -15.11 -39.58 10.71
CA VAL A 101 -14.53 -38.26 10.37
C VAL A 101 -13.40 -38.41 9.34
N LYS A 102 -12.56 -39.44 9.48
CA LYS A 102 -11.48 -39.72 8.52
C LYS A 102 -12.04 -40.06 7.14
N GLN A 103 -13.07 -40.91 7.07
CA GLN A 103 -13.74 -41.26 5.81
C GLN A 103 -14.39 -40.05 5.16
N LEU A 104 -15.01 -39.15 5.94
CA LEU A 104 -15.54 -37.88 5.44
C LEU A 104 -14.44 -37.04 4.78
N GLY A 105 -13.27 -36.92 5.42
CA GLY A 105 -12.10 -36.23 4.88
C GLY A 105 -11.60 -36.86 3.57
N LEU A 106 -11.50 -38.19 3.51
CA LEU A 106 -11.08 -38.93 2.31
C LEU A 106 -12.05 -38.75 1.14
N ASN A 107 -13.35 -38.84 1.39
CA ASN A 107 -14.37 -38.64 0.36
C ASN A 107 -14.31 -37.22 -0.23
N ALA A 108 -14.18 -36.21 0.64
CA ALA A 108 -14.00 -34.83 0.21
C ALA A 108 -12.70 -34.64 -0.58
N PHE A 109 -11.62 -35.33 -0.20
CA PHE A 109 -10.31 -35.24 -0.85
C PHE A 109 -10.37 -35.72 -2.30
N VAL A 110 -10.98 -36.89 -2.53
CA VAL A 110 -11.14 -37.47 -3.87
C VAL A 110 -12.09 -36.61 -4.72
N ALA A 111 -13.23 -36.20 -4.16
CA ALA A 111 -14.19 -35.35 -4.88
C ALA A 111 -13.59 -34.00 -5.29
N TYR A 112 -12.79 -33.40 -4.41
CA TYR A 112 -12.11 -32.14 -4.69
C TYR A 112 -11.05 -32.30 -5.79
N ALA A 113 -10.27 -33.39 -5.74
CA ALA A 113 -9.29 -33.72 -6.78
C ALA A 113 -9.96 -33.86 -8.16
N GLN A 114 -11.04 -34.64 -8.24
CA GLN A 114 -11.77 -34.87 -9.49
C GLN A 114 -12.31 -33.57 -10.10
N LYS A 115 -12.82 -32.66 -9.27
CA LYS A 115 -13.40 -31.40 -9.73
C LYS A 115 -12.37 -30.34 -10.06
N SER A 116 -11.33 -30.20 -9.25
CA SER A 116 -10.43 -29.03 -9.28
C SER A 116 -9.04 -29.34 -9.83
N LEU A 117 -8.62 -30.61 -9.81
CA LEU A 117 -7.33 -31.08 -10.28
C LEU A 117 -7.47 -32.43 -11.03
N PRO A 118 -8.26 -32.50 -12.12
CA PRO A 118 -8.66 -33.75 -12.77
C PRO A 118 -7.48 -34.63 -13.21
N LEU A 119 -6.33 -34.03 -13.59
CA LEU A 119 -5.12 -34.79 -13.96
C LEU A 119 -4.61 -35.72 -12.85
N LEU A 120 -4.93 -35.48 -11.57
CA LEU A 120 -4.57 -36.41 -10.49
C LEU A 120 -5.30 -37.74 -10.64
N ILE A 121 -6.59 -37.68 -10.94
CA ILE A 121 -7.46 -38.86 -11.08
C ILE A 121 -7.18 -39.58 -12.40
N GLU A 122 -6.89 -38.83 -13.47
CA GLU A 122 -6.46 -39.41 -14.75
C GLU A 122 -5.12 -40.14 -14.62
N THR A 123 -4.22 -39.65 -13.75
CA THR A 123 -2.90 -40.26 -13.52
C THR A 123 -2.99 -41.50 -12.60
N GLU A 124 -3.82 -41.45 -11.56
CA GLU A 124 -4.05 -42.55 -10.62
C GLU A 124 -5.52 -42.54 -10.13
N PRO A 125 -6.36 -43.47 -10.62
CA PRO A 125 -7.76 -43.56 -10.21
C PRO A 125 -7.95 -43.83 -8.71
N ASN A 126 -7.01 -44.52 -8.05
CA ASN A 126 -7.07 -44.83 -6.61
C ASN A 126 -6.28 -43.82 -5.77
N LEU A 127 -6.52 -42.53 -6.01
CA LEU A 127 -5.86 -41.45 -5.28
C LEU A 127 -6.23 -41.48 -3.79
N ASN A 128 -5.24 -41.36 -2.91
CA ASN A 128 -5.40 -41.21 -1.47
C ASN A 128 -4.32 -40.28 -0.90
N GLU A 129 -4.42 -39.95 0.39
CA GLU A 129 -3.51 -39.04 1.07
C GLU A 129 -2.05 -39.54 1.06
N SER A 130 -1.85 -40.86 1.01
CA SER A 130 -0.53 -41.49 1.07
C SER A 130 0.20 -41.43 -0.27
N ASN A 131 -0.47 -41.76 -1.38
CA ASN A 131 0.13 -41.72 -2.73
C ASN A 131 0.08 -40.32 -3.38
N TYR A 132 -0.78 -39.41 -2.90
CA TYR A 132 -0.99 -38.09 -3.46
C TYR A 132 0.28 -37.28 -3.76
N PRO A 133 1.29 -37.17 -2.88
CA PRO A 133 2.48 -36.35 -3.19
C PRO A 133 3.20 -36.80 -4.46
N ALA A 134 3.37 -38.12 -4.65
CA ALA A 134 4.02 -38.67 -5.83
C ALA A 134 3.18 -38.47 -7.11
N ILE A 135 1.86 -38.64 -7.00
CA ILE A 135 0.94 -38.43 -8.13
C ILE A 135 0.88 -36.94 -8.52
N ARG A 136 0.81 -36.04 -7.54
CA ARG A 136 0.87 -34.58 -7.74
C ARG A 136 2.13 -34.17 -8.48
N ASP A 137 3.28 -34.65 -8.02
CA ASP A 137 4.58 -34.29 -8.61
C ASP A 137 4.73 -34.84 -10.03
N LYS A 138 4.06 -35.95 -10.35
CA LYS A 138 3.97 -36.48 -11.71
C LYS A 138 3.01 -35.69 -12.60
N ALA A 139 1.79 -35.42 -12.12
CA ALA A 139 0.72 -34.82 -12.91
C ALA A 139 0.92 -33.32 -13.16
N TYR A 140 1.51 -32.59 -12.21
CA TYR A 140 1.66 -31.12 -12.27
C TYR A 140 3.12 -30.64 -12.17
N ALA A 141 4.10 -31.50 -12.52
CA ALA A 141 5.53 -31.19 -12.46
C ALA A 141 5.87 -29.82 -13.09
N THR A 142 5.36 -29.59 -14.31
CA THR A 142 5.62 -28.38 -15.09
C THR A 142 5.08 -27.13 -14.40
N VAL A 143 3.85 -27.19 -13.88
CA VAL A 143 3.22 -26.07 -13.16
C VAL A 143 3.95 -25.77 -11.85
N LEU A 144 4.34 -26.82 -11.12
CA LEU A 144 5.13 -26.68 -9.88
C LEU A 144 6.51 -26.07 -10.14
N ALA A 145 7.12 -26.37 -11.29
CA ALA A 145 8.37 -25.76 -11.75
C ALA A 145 8.21 -24.32 -12.31
N GLY A 146 6.99 -23.79 -12.34
CA GLY A 146 6.71 -22.43 -12.85
C GLY A 146 6.43 -22.33 -14.34
N GLY A 147 6.22 -23.45 -15.03
CA GLY A 147 5.72 -23.49 -16.42
C GLY A 147 4.19 -23.49 -16.52
N THR A 148 3.69 -23.65 -17.74
CA THR A 148 2.24 -23.69 -18.06
C THR A 148 1.68 -25.11 -18.03
N LEU A 149 0.35 -25.24 -17.99
CA LEU A 149 -0.35 -26.52 -18.14
C LEU A 149 -0.08 -27.17 -19.51
N THR A 150 0.08 -26.36 -20.56
CA THR A 150 0.36 -26.82 -21.93
C THR A 150 1.84 -27.07 -22.19
N GLY A 151 2.74 -26.57 -21.33
CA GLY A 151 4.19 -26.56 -21.55
C GLY A 151 4.69 -25.43 -22.46
N GLU A 152 3.80 -24.60 -23.00
CA GLU A 152 4.12 -23.49 -23.88
C GLU A 152 3.64 -22.15 -23.30
N GLY A 153 4.38 -21.06 -23.57
CA GLY A 153 4.00 -19.70 -23.18
C GLY A 153 4.37 -19.32 -21.74
N LYS A 154 3.83 -18.19 -21.28
CA LYS A 154 3.99 -17.72 -19.90
C LYS A 154 2.79 -18.17 -19.06
N PRO A 155 3.01 -18.56 -17.78
CA PRO A 155 1.93 -18.86 -16.85
C PRO A 155 0.89 -17.74 -16.77
N SER A 156 -0.37 -18.15 -16.62
CA SER A 156 -1.53 -17.30 -16.52
C SER A 156 -2.28 -17.53 -15.20
N ASP A 157 -3.43 -16.89 -15.04
CA ASP A 157 -4.35 -17.11 -13.93
C ASP A 157 -4.74 -18.60 -13.77
N ALA A 158 -4.77 -19.38 -14.86
CA ALA A 158 -5.08 -20.81 -14.81
C ALA A 158 -4.06 -21.60 -13.97
N GLU A 159 -2.76 -21.37 -14.19
CA GLU A 159 -1.69 -22.02 -13.43
C GLU A 159 -1.68 -21.61 -11.97
N ALA A 160 -1.93 -20.32 -11.69
CA ALA A 160 -2.03 -19.83 -10.32
C ALA A 160 -3.21 -20.50 -9.57
N LYS A 161 -4.34 -20.73 -10.24
CA LYS A 161 -5.50 -21.43 -9.69
C LYS A 161 -5.18 -22.91 -9.39
N VAL A 162 -4.46 -23.58 -10.27
CA VAL A 162 -3.97 -24.95 -10.05
C VAL A 162 -3.07 -25.02 -8.82
N LYS A 163 -2.11 -24.10 -8.68
CA LYS A 163 -1.22 -24.04 -7.50
C LYS A 163 -2.00 -23.85 -6.20
N MET A 164 -3.02 -22.99 -6.20
CA MET A 164 -3.91 -22.81 -5.05
C MET A 164 -4.64 -24.11 -4.69
N HIS A 165 -5.23 -24.82 -5.66
CA HIS A 165 -5.92 -26.09 -5.39
C HIS A 165 -4.96 -27.16 -4.87
N ILE A 166 -3.72 -27.21 -5.38
CA ILE A 166 -2.66 -28.10 -4.87
C ILE A 166 -2.32 -27.77 -3.42
N ALA A 167 -2.21 -26.48 -3.06
CA ALA A 167 -1.95 -26.07 -1.69
C ALA A 167 -3.04 -26.54 -0.72
N ASN A 168 -4.31 -26.36 -1.08
CA ASN A 168 -5.45 -26.87 -0.30
C ASN A 168 -5.39 -28.39 -0.10
N MET A 169 -5.08 -29.14 -1.17
CA MET A 169 -4.94 -30.60 -1.08
C MET A 169 -3.71 -31.04 -0.28
N ASN A 170 -2.60 -30.29 -0.31
CA ASN A 170 -1.43 -30.60 0.53
C ASN A 170 -1.79 -30.55 2.02
N VAL A 171 -2.48 -29.49 2.45
CA VAL A 171 -2.93 -29.33 3.84
C VAL A 171 -3.90 -30.46 4.21
N ALA A 172 -4.88 -30.75 3.35
CA ALA A 172 -5.84 -31.82 3.59
C ALA A 172 -5.18 -33.20 3.67
N ALA A 173 -4.23 -33.52 2.78
CA ALA A 173 -3.53 -34.81 2.79
C ALA A 173 -2.75 -35.00 4.11
N GLN A 174 -2.10 -33.95 4.62
CA GLN A 174 -1.41 -34.01 5.90
C GLN A 174 -2.39 -34.17 7.06
N ALA A 175 -3.50 -33.44 7.05
CA ALA A 175 -4.55 -33.51 8.06
C ALA A 175 -5.20 -34.90 8.15
N ILE A 176 -5.45 -35.55 7.00
CA ILE A 176 -5.99 -36.92 6.94
C ILE A 176 -5.00 -37.92 7.54
N LYS A 177 -3.70 -37.78 7.25
CA LYS A 177 -2.65 -38.64 7.83
C LYS A 177 -2.55 -38.51 9.34
N SER A 178 -2.68 -37.28 9.87
CA SER A 178 -2.59 -37.01 11.31
C SER A 178 -3.91 -37.20 12.06
N GLY A 179 -5.02 -37.51 11.36
CA GLY A 179 -6.36 -37.61 11.95
C GLY A 179 -6.97 -36.27 12.35
N GLN A 180 -6.38 -35.14 11.93
CA GLN A 180 -6.81 -33.77 12.26
C GLN A 180 -7.69 -33.16 11.17
N ILE A 181 -8.81 -33.82 10.87
CA ILE A 181 -9.68 -33.45 9.73
C ILE A 181 -10.21 -32.03 9.84
N HIS A 182 -10.56 -31.56 11.04
CA HIS A 182 -10.92 -30.16 11.27
C HIS A 182 -9.81 -29.45 12.06
N PRO A 183 -9.38 -28.25 11.64
CA PRO A 183 -9.78 -27.52 10.44
C PRO A 183 -9.05 -27.95 9.15
N GLY A 184 -8.16 -28.96 9.21
CA GLY A 184 -7.21 -29.26 8.13
C GLY A 184 -7.80 -29.65 6.77
N CYS A 185 -9.04 -30.10 6.73
CA CYS A 185 -9.78 -30.45 5.51
C CYS A 185 -10.92 -29.47 5.20
N ASP A 186 -11.11 -28.39 5.97
CA ASP A 186 -12.26 -27.49 5.82
C ASP A 186 -12.39 -26.94 4.39
N GLU A 187 -11.27 -26.52 3.78
CA GLU A 187 -11.23 -25.98 2.41
C GLU A 187 -11.72 -26.95 1.33
N ILE A 188 -11.52 -28.25 1.52
CA ILE A 188 -12.02 -29.28 0.58
C ILE A 188 -13.42 -29.77 0.98
N LEU A 189 -13.77 -29.70 2.26
CA LEU A 189 -15.09 -30.07 2.78
C LEU A 189 -16.17 -29.06 2.37
N LEU A 190 -15.86 -27.76 2.37
CA LEU A 190 -16.79 -26.71 1.96
C LEU A 190 -17.48 -27.01 0.60
N PRO A 191 -16.76 -27.18 -0.52
CA PRO A 191 -17.39 -27.50 -1.80
C PRO A 191 -17.97 -28.92 -1.86
N TYR A 192 -17.44 -29.87 -1.09
CA TYR A 192 -17.95 -31.25 -1.04
C TYR A 192 -19.33 -31.31 -0.37
N LEU A 193 -19.47 -30.76 0.83
CA LEU A 193 -20.74 -30.70 1.56
C LEU A 193 -21.80 -29.93 0.78
N ASP A 194 -21.42 -28.81 0.14
CA ASP A 194 -22.30 -28.05 -0.75
C ASP A 194 -22.78 -28.87 -1.95
N SER A 195 -21.95 -29.76 -2.50
CA SER A 195 -22.39 -30.66 -3.59
C SER A 195 -23.43 -31.69 -3.14
N LEU A 196 -23.43 -32.08 -1.87
CA LEU A 196 -24.34 -33.07 -1.30
C LEU A 196 -25.64 -32.45 -0.77
N TYR A 197 -25.53 -31.27 -0.13
CA TYR A 197 -26.56 -30.78 0.78
C TYR A 197 -27.04 -29.36 0.47
N LYS A 198 -26.58 -28.70 -0.62
CA LYS A 198 -27.02 -27.34 -0.94
C LYS A 198 -28.55 -27.17 -0.97
N GLU A 199 -29.28 -28.17 -1.48
CA GLU A 199 -30.74 -28.12 -1.63
C GLU A 199 -31.49 -28.34 -0.31
N THR A 200 -30.81 -28.83 0.73
CA THR A 200 -31.43 -29.09 2.04
C THR A 200 -31.34 -27.88 2.97
N VAL A 201 -30.69 -26.80 2.54
CA VAL A 201 -30.54 -25.59 3.35
C VAL A 201 -31.81 -24.77 3.27
N ASP A 202 -32.45 -24.55 4.42
CA ASP A 202 -33.55 -23.59 4.55
C ASP A 202 -33.01 -22.17 4.38
N THR A 203 -33.45 -21.49 3.32
CA THR A 203 -33.07 -20.12 2.98
C THR A 203 -34.19 -19.10 3.27
N SER A 204 -35.27 -19.53 3.96
CA SER A 204 -36.30 -18.59 4.45
C SER A 204 -35.73 -17.64 5.50
N ASP A 205 -34.77 -18.10 6.31
CA ASP A 205 -33.95 -17.27 7.18
C ASP A 205 -32.77 -16.67 6.41
N GLN A 206 -32.97 -15.45 5.93
CA GLN A 206 -31.98 -14.69 5.17
C GLN A 206 -30.76 -14.26 6.03
N THR A 207 -30.82 -14.39 7.36
CA THR A 207 -29.73 -13.93 8.26
C THR A 207 -28.40 -14.61 7.97
N MET A 208 -28.42 -15.88 7.53
CA MET A 208 -27.23 -16.62 7.10
C MET A 208 -26.43 -15.86 6.03
N PHE A 209 -27.10 -15.18 5.10
CA PHE A 209 -26.45 -14.35 4.09
C PHE A 209 -26.13 -12.97 4.65
N THR A 210 -27.09 -12.33 5.32
CA THR A 210 -26.91 -10.93 5.75
C THR A 210 -25.83 -10.76 6.81
N ASP A 211 -25.63 -11.74 7.70
CA ASP A 211 -24.60 -11.68 8.76
C ASP A 211 -23.19 -11.63 8.15
N LEU A 212 -22.94 -12.46 7.13
CA LEU A 212 -21.69 -12.40 6.36
C LEU A 212 -21.53 -11.03 5.70
N THR A 213 -22.56 -10.55 5.01
CA THR A 213 -22.47 -9.29 4.27
C THR A 213 -22.27 -8.08 5.16
N LYS A 214 -22.96 -8.00 6.31
CA LYS A 214 -22.81 -6.91 7.29
C LYS A 214 -21.41 -6.88 7.89
N ALA A 215 -20.89 -8.05 8.28
CA ALA A 215 -19.53 -8.14 8.82
C ALA A 215 -18.47 -7.74 7.78
N MET A 216 -18.63 -8.14 6.52
CA MET A 216 -17.71 -7.79 5.45
C MET A 216 -17.85 -6.32 5.00
N GLU A 217 -19.07 -5.76 5.02
CA GLU A 217 -19.33 -4.33 4.78
C GLU A 217 -18.66 -3.48 5.86
N GLU A 218 -18.82 -3.83 7.14
CA GLU A 218 -18.18 -3.12 8.24
C GLU A 218 -16.65 -3.12 8.10
N LEU A 219 -16.06 -4.28 7.82
CA LEU A 219 -14.62 -4.39 7.55
C LEU A 219 -14.18 -3.55 6.34
N PHE A 220 -14.98 -3.53 5.27
CA PHE A 220 -14.69 -2.70 4.10
C PHE A 220 -14.68 -1.21 4.45
N MET A 221 -15.66 -0.74 5.22
CA MET A 221 -15.72 0.67 5.63
C MET A 221 -14.56 1.04 6.56
N GLN A 222 -14.15 0.13 7.46
CA GLN A 222 -12.95 0.30 8.29
C GLN A 222 -11.66 0.35 7.46
N ASP A 223 -11.55 -0.47 6.41
CA ASP A 223 -10.41 -0.44 5.49
C ASP A 223 -10.34 0.90 4.73
N LEU A 224 -11.48 1.44 4.28
CA LEU A 224 -11.54 2.76 3.61
C LEU A 224 -11.15 3.90 4.56
N ASP A 225 -11.67 3.89 5.80
CA ASP A 225 -11.32 4.88 6.82
C ASP A 225 -9.81 4.85 7.14
N SER A 226 -9.25 3.64 7.28
CA SER A 226 -7.82 3.42 7.48
C SER A 226 -6.96 3.96 6.33
N LEU A 227 -7.52 4.12 5.13
CA LEU A 227 -6.88 4.70 3.95
C LEU A 227 -7.21 6.19 3.75
N ASN A 228 -7.85 6.85 4.73
CA ASN A 228 -8.31 8.24 4.68
C ASN A 228 -9.31 8.53 3.54
N VAL A 229 -10.04 7.52 3.07
CA VAL A 229 -11.08 7.70 2.04
C VAL A 229 -12.29 8.37 2.67
N LEU A 230 -12.81 9.44 2.05
CA LEU A 230 -14.01 10.10 2.53
C LEU A 230 -15.23 9.16 2.43
N PRO A 231 -16.11 9.14 3.44
CA PRO A 231 -17.35 8.37 3.35
C PRO A 231 -18.20 8.87 2.17
N PRO A 232 -18.94 7.99 1.49
CA PRO A 232 -19.93 8.40 0.51
C PRO A 232 -21.06 9.19 1.17
N ASP A 233 -21.72 10.06 0.40
CA ASP A 233 -22.86 10.85 0.88
C ASP A 233 -24.12 9.99 1.01
N VAL A 234 -24.23 8.93 0.19
CA VAL A 234 -25.31 7.93 0.24
C VAL A 234 -24.74 6.53 0.01
N ILE A 235 -25.14 5.58 0.85
CA ILE A 235 -24.90 4.14 0.67
C ILE A 235 -26.23 3.47 0.30
N THR A 236 -26.25 2.65 -0.74
CA THR A 236 -27.41 1.84 -1.13
C THR A 236 -27.07 0.35 -1.04
N ARG A 237 -28.01 -0.50 -0.62
CA ARG A 237 -27.81 -1.95 -0.51
C ARG A 237 -28.82 -2.67 -1.38
N VAL A 238 -28.40 -3.74 -2.06
CA VAL A 238 -29.28 -4.46 -3.01
C VAL A 238 -30.48 -5.05 -2.28
N THR A 239 -30.28 -5.60 -1.07
CA THR A 239 -31.37 -6.14 -0.24
C THR A 239 -32.47 -5.14 0.09
N GLU A 240 -32.16 -3.83 0.10
CA GLU A 240 -33.11 -2.75 0.36
C GLU A 240 -33.90 -2.31 -0.90
N TYR A 241 -33.49 -2.76 -2.10
CA TYR A 241 -34.03 -2.32 -3.39
C TYR A 241 -34.69 -3.43 -4.22
N VAL A 242 -34.78 -4.67 -3.72
CA VAL A 242 -35.28 -5.80 -4.52
C VAL A 242 -36.68 -5.57 -5.14
N PRO A 243 -37.67 -4.99 -4.42
CA PRO A 243 -38.96 -4.65 -5.03
C PRO A 243 -38.83 -3.63 -6.18
N GLN A 244 -38.05 -2.57 -5.98
CA GLN A 244 -37.79 -1.53 -6.98
C GLN A 244 -37.06 -2.10 -8.19
N ILE A 245 -36.16 -3.07 -7.99
CA ILE A 245 -35.49 -3.80 -9.07
C ILE A 245 -36.52 -4.57 -9.90
N ALA A 246 -37.42 -5.32 -9.27
CA ALA A 246 -38.47 -6.06 -9.98
C ALA A 246 -39.36 -5.11 -10.80
N ASP A 247 -39.78 -3.99 -10.23
CA ASP A 247 -40.56 -2.97 -10.95
C ASP A 247 -39.79 -2.37 -12.14
N PHE A 248 -38.49 -2.12 -11.97
CA PHE A 248 -37.64 -1.59 -13.03
C PHE A 248 -37.52 -2.57 -14.20
N VAL A 249 -37.29 -3.85 -13.90
CA VAL A 249 -37.23 -4.93 -14.89
C VAL A 249 -38.57 -5.07 -15.61
N GLN A 250 -39.68 -5.00 -14.89
CA GLN A 250 -41.03 -5.06 -15.46
C GLN A 250 -41.24 -3.95 -16.51
N ARG A 251 -40.77 -2.72 -16.25
CA ARG A 251 -40.85 -1.64 -17.24
C ARG A 251 -39.97 -1.89 -18.48
N ILE A 252 -38.80 -2.51 -18.33
CA ILE A 252 -37.96 -2.90 -19.49
C ILE A 252 -38.67 -3.96 -20.34
N VAL A 253 -39.35 -4.93 -19.70
CA VAL A 253 -40.17 -5.93 -20.38
C VAL A 253 -41.33 -5.28 -21.13
N GLU A 254 -42.06 -4.35 -20.50
CA GLU A 254 -43.17 -3.62 -21.12
C GLU A 254 -42.74 -2.81 -22.35
N LYS A 255 -41.51 -2.30 -22.36
CA LYS A 255 -40.91 -1.59 -23.50
C LYS A 255 -40.37 -2.53 -24.59
N GLY A 256 -40.41 -3.83 -24.37
CA GLY A 256 -39.97 -4.83 -25.35
C GLY A 256 -38.45 -5.05 -25.41
N PHE A 257 -37.70 -4.61 -24.39
CA PHE A 257 -36.24 -4.78 -24.30
C PHE A 257 -35.81 -5.92 -23.38
N ALA A 258 -36.76 -6.62 -22.79
CA ALA A 258 -36.51 -7.82 -22.00
C ALA A 258 -37.61 -8.86 -22.23
N TYR A 259 -37.29 -10.12 -21.94
CA TYR A 259 -38.23 -11.23 -22.05
C TYR A 259 -38.04 -12.22 -20.91
N GLU A 260 -39.15 -12.85 -20.51
CA GLU A 260 -39.16 -13.95 -19.56
C GLU A 260 -38.86 -15.27 -20.27
N ALA A 261 -38.10 -16.14 -19.60
CA ALA A 261 -37.87 -17.52 -19.96
C ALA A 261 -37.58 -18.36 -18.70
N ASP A 262 -38.39 -19.38 -18.47
CA ASP A 262 -38.26 -20.37 -17.38
C ASP A 262 -38.21 -19.78 -15.96
N GLY A 263 -38.89 -18.65 -15.73
CA GLY A 263 -38.95 -17.88 -14.49
C GLY A 263 -37.79 -16.91 -14.28
N SER A 264 -36.90 -16.78 -15.28
CA SER A 264 -35.85 -15.75 -15.32
C SER A 264 -36.19 -14.69 -16.37
N VAL A 265 -35.64 -13.50 -16.25
CA VAL A 265 -35.82 -12.40 -17.22
C VAL A 265 -34.47 -12.00 -17.78
N TYR A 266 -34.38 -11.94 -19.11
CA TYR A 266 -33.16 -11.60 -19.84
C TYR A 266 -33.35 -10.30 -20.64
N PHE A 267 -32.28 -9.53 -20.75
CA PHE A 267 -32.21 -8.35 -21.61
C PHE A 267 -32.04 -8.78 -23.07
N ASP A 268 -32.83 -8.21 -23.98
CA ASP A 268 -32.79 -8.49 -25.42
C ASP A 268 -31.95 -7.44 -26.13
N ILE A 269 -30.65 -7.74 -26.31
CA ILE A 269 -29.71 -6.84 -26.97
C ILE A 269 -30.16 -6.54 -28.41
N THR A 270 -30.71 -7.56 -29.09
CA THR A 270 -31.14 -7.41 -30.49
C THR A 270 -32.32 -6.45 -30.61
N ALA A 271 -33.28 -6.51 -29.67
CA ALA A 271 -34.40 -5.57 -29.63
C ALA A 271 -33.93 -4.16 -29.31
N PHE A 272 -32.99 -4.01 -28.36
CA PHE A 272 -32.42 -2.71 -27.99
C PHE A 272 -31.70 -2.04 -29.17
N GLU A 273 -30.87 -2.78 -29.90
CA GLU A 273 -30.17 -2.29 -31.09
C GLU A 273 -31.13 -1.98 -32.26
N ARG A 274 -32.16 -2.82 -32.45
CA ARG A 274 -33.19 -2.57 -33.47
C ARG A 274 -33.97 -1.28 -33.22
N ALA A 275 -34.12 -0.87 -31.95
CA ALA A 275 -34.77 0.38 -31.59
C ALA A 275 -33.90 1.63 -31.80
N GLY A 276 -32.66 1.45 -32.28
CA GLY A 276 -31.73 2.54 -32.61
C GLY A 276 -30.72 2.88 -31.51
N ASN A 277 -30.64 2.08 -30.46
CA ASN A 277 -29.61 2.23 -29.42
C ASN A 277 -28.37 1.38 -29.73
N THR A 278 -27.26 1.66 -29.07
CA THR A 278 -25.96 1.02 -29.30
C THR A 278 -25.61 0.15 -28.11
N TYR A 279 -25.34 -1.15 -28.34
CA TYR A 279 -24.87 -2.03 -27.27
C TYR A 279 -23.40 -2.46 -27.44
N ALA A 280 -22.75 -2.42 -26.28
CA ALA A 280 -21.34 -2.30 -25.92
C ALA A 280 -20.69 -0.99 -26.39
N ARG A 281 -20.97 0.11 -25.67
CA ARG A 281 -20.43 1.45 -25.94
C ARG A 281 -19.06 1.68 -25.29
N LEU A 282 -18.81 1.10 -24.11
CA LEU A 282 -17.55 1.28 -23.38
C LEU A 282 -16.47 0.34 -23.90
N ARG A 283 -16.81 -0.93 -24.16
CA ARG A 283 -15.88 -1.94 -24.69
C ARG A 283 -16.50 -2.72 -25.86
N PRO A 284 -16.69 -2.08 -27.03
CA PRO A 284 -17.26 -2.75 -28.21
C PRO A 284 -16.48 -4.01 -28.61
N ASP A 285 -15.15 -4.00 -28.46
CA ASP A 285 -14.28 -5.15 -28.77
C ASP A 285 -14.53 -6.36 -27.85
N SER A 286 -15.06 -6.14 -26.65
CA SER A 286 -15.36 -7.18 -25.67
C SER A 286 -16.78 -7.74 -25.81
N LYS A 287 -17.64 -7.16 -26.65
CA LYS A 287 -19.06 -7.53 -26.82
C LYS A 287 -19.29 -9.03 -27.00
N ASN A 288 -18.36 -9.73 -27.67
CA ASN A 288 -18.46 -11.16 -27.98
C ASN A 288 -17.48 -12.04 -27.17
N ASP A 289 -16.85 -11.49 -26.13
CA ASP A 289 -15.97 -12.24 -25.23
C ASP A 289 -16.82 -13.14 -24.31
N LYS A 290 -16.84 -14.43 -24.64
CA LYS A 290 -17.63 -15.42 -23.91
C LYS A 290 -17.21 -15.56 -22.45
N ALA A 291 -15.92 -15.44 -22.14
CA ALA A 291 -15.44 -15.61 -20.78
C ALA A 291 -15.92 -14.47 -19.88
N LEU A 292 -15.86 -13.24 -20.39
CA LEU A 292 -16.37 -12.06 -19.68
C LEU A 292 -17.90 -12.09 -19.54
N GLN A 293 -18.62 -12.53 -20.58
CA GLN A 293 -20.07 -12.73 -20.51
C GLN A 293 -20.46 -13.78 -19.44
N GLU A 294 -19.79 -14.93 -19.42
CA GLU A 294 -20.03 -15.98 -18.43
C GLU A 294 -19.69 -15.52 -17.00
N GLU A 295 -18.63 -14.73 -16.83
CA GLU A 295 -18.29 -14.13 -15.54
C GLU A 295 -19.40 -13.19 -15.04
N GLY A 296 -19.95 -12.34 -15.91
CA GLY A 296 -21.05 -11.43 -15.57
C GLY A 296 -22.36 -12.16 -15.16
N GLU A 297 -22.61 -13.33 -15.73
CA GLU A 297 -23.78 -14.14 -15.40
C GLU A 297 -23.68 -14.86 -14.03
N GLY A 298 -22.47 -15.05 -13.52
CA GLY A 298 -22.24 -15.69 -12.23
C GLY A 298 -22.33 -17.22 -12.24
N ALA A 299 -21.72 -17.83 -11.21
CA ALA A 299 -21.48 -19.27 -11.16
C ALA A 299 -22.74 -20.14 -11.02
N LEU A 300 -23.85 -19.59 -10.48
CA LEU A 300 -25.11 -20.32 -10.26
C LEU A 300 -26.01 -20.34 -11.50
N SER A 301 -25.64 -19.58 -12.54
CA SER A 301 -26.46 -19.31 -13.73
C SER A 301 -25.95 -20.01 -15.00
N THR A 302 -24.96 -20.88 -14.88
CA THR A 302 -24.43 -21.65 -16.02
C THR A 302 -25.49 -22.60 -16.59
N ASN A 303 -25.65 -22.60 -17.92
CA ASN A 303 -26.54 -23.49 -18.70
C ASN A 303 -28.05 -23.37 -18.38
N LEU A 304 -28.55 -22.19 -18.01
CA LEU A 304 -29.98 -22.00 -17.72
C LEU A 304 -30.94 -22.19 -18.91
N GLY A 305 -30.43 -22.31 -20.15
CA GLY A 305 -31.29 -22.37 -21.34
C GLY A 305 -32.11 -21.09 -21.54
N GLY A 306 -32.98 -21.05 -22.54
CA GLY A 306 -33.99 -19.98 -22.69
C GLY A 306 -33.52 -18.64 -23.27
N LYS A 307 -32.21 -18.35 -23.33
CA LYS A 307 -31.69 -17.14 -24.00
C LYS A 307 -31.94 -17.19 -25.51
N ARG A 308 -32.52 -16.13 -26.07
CA ARG A 308 -32.68 -15.92 -27.52
C ARG A 308 -31.34 -15.71 -28.22
N SER A 309 -30.42 -14.98 -27.57
CA SER A 309 -29.06 -14.75 -28.07
C SER A 309 -28.02 -15.08 -26.99
N PRO A 310 -26.83 -15.61 -27.37
CA PRO A 310 -25.78 -15.94 -26.39
C PRO A 310 -25.30 -14.75 -25.55
N GLY A 311 -25.32 -13.54 -26.10
CA GLY A 311 -24.90 -12.32 -25.40
C GLY A 311 -25.97 -11.72 -24.47
N ASP A 312 -27.21 -12.18 -24.54
CA ASP A 312 -28.28 -11.68 -23.66
C ASP A 312 -27.93 -12.01 -22.21
N PHE A 313 -28.22 -11.09 -21.29
CA PHE A 313 -27.83 -11.19 -19.89
C PHE A 313 -29.02 -11.11 -18.94
N ALA A 314 -28.89 -11.74 -17.78
CA ALA A 314 -29.99 -11.85 -16.82
C ALA A 314 -30.25 -10.52 -16.08
N LEU A 315 -31.50 -10.09 -16.09
CA LEU A 315 -32.03 -9.01 -15.25
C LEU A 315 -32.59 -9.56 -13.94
N TRP A 316 -33.28 -10.69 -14.03
CA TRP A 316 -33.85 -11.42 -12.89
C TRP A 316 -33.56 -12.90 -13.06
N LYS A 317 -33.13 -13.56 -11.99
CA LYS A 317 -32.74 -14.97 -12.00
C LYS A 317 -33.66 -15.75 -11.09
N LYS A 318 -34.29 -16.80 -11.63
CA LYS A 318 -35.04 -17.74 -10.80
C LYS A 318 -34.13 -18.35 -9.73
N SER A 319 -34.61 -18.39 -8.50
CA SER A 319 -33.87 -18.98 -7.39
C SER A 319 -34.09 -20.49 -7.35
N LYS A 320 -33.02 -21.24 -7.10
CA LYS A 320 -33.05 -22.69 -6.90
C LYS A 320 -33.14 -23.02 -5.41
N PRO A 321 -33.55 -24.25 -5.03
CA PRO A 321 -33.47 -24.70 -3.64
C PRO A 321 -32.06 -24.48 -3.05
N GLY A 322 -32.00 -23.89 -1.86
CA GLY A 322 -30.73 -23.51 -1.23
C GLY A 322 -30.14 -22.18 -1.67
N GLU A 323 -30.86 -21.38 -2.47
CA GLU A 323 -30.53 -19.98 -2.79
C GLU A 323 -31.52 -19.03 -2.08
N PRO A 324 -31.13 -17.78 -1.77
CA PRO A 324 -32.07 -16.78 -1.29
C PRO A 324 -33.06 -16.42 -2.39
N PHE A 325 -34.27 -16.03 -2.00
CA PHE A 325 -35.32 -15.66 -2.95
C PHE A 325 -36.18 -14.50 -2.45
N TRP A 326 -36.77 -13.80 -3.41
CA TRP A 326 -37.75 -12.76 -3.24
C TRP A 326 -38.90 -12.98 -4.23
N PRO A 327 -40.15 -12.70 -3.82
CA PRO A 327 -41.30 -12.81 -4.71
C PRO A 327 -41.22 -11.76 -5.82
N SER A 328 -41.60 -12.16 -7.04
CA SER A 328 -41.67 -11.27 -8.20
C SER A 328 -42.80 -11.69 -9.15
N PRO A 329 -43.15 -10.88 -10.16
CA PRO A 329 -44.13 -11.26 -11.19
C PRO A 329 -43.77 -12.54 -11.96
N TRP A 330 -42.50 -12.94 -11.97
CA TRP A 330 -41.99 -14.14 -12.68
C TRP A 330 -41.73 -15.33 -11.73
N GLY A 331 -42.19 -15.22 -10.49
CA GLY A 331 -41.95 -16.20 -9.42
C GLY A 331 -40.76 -15.84 -8.53
N ASP A 332 -40.44 -16.75 -7.61
CA ASP A 332 -39.37 -16.54 -6.65
C ASP A 332 -38.00 -16.51 -7.32
N GLY A 333 -37.26 -15.43 -7.08
CA GLY A 333 -35.95 -15.23 -7.69
C GLY A 333 -35.11 -14.17 -6.99
N ARG A 334 -34.07 -13.71 -7.67
CA ARG A 334 -33.16 -12.68 -7.20
C ARG A 334 -32.67 -11.82 -8.37
N PRO A 335 -32.18 -10.59 -8.09
CA PRO A 335 -31.59 -9.73 -9.12
C PRO A 335 -30.40 -10.37 -9.85
N GLY A 336 -30.20 -9.98 -11.12
CA GLY A 336 -28.90 -10.13 -11.78
C GLY A 336 -27.93 -9.03 -11.35
N TRP A 337 -26.63 -9.30 -11.34
CA TRP A 337 -25.61 -8.39 -10.81
C TRP A 337 -25.67 -6.96 -11.39
N HIS A 338 -25.92 -6.83 -12.70
CA HIS A 338 -25.91 -5.54 -13.38
C HIS A 338 -27.12 -4.65 -13.04
N ILE A 339 -28.32 -5.25 -12.87
CA ILE A 339 -29.56 -4.46 -12.73
C ILE A 339 -29.62 -3.68 -11.42
N GLU A 340 -28.88 -4.15 -10.42
CA GLU A 340 -28.78 -3.58 -9.09
C GLU A 340 -28.32 -2.12 -9.16
N CYS A 341 -27.17 -1.87 -9.81
CA CYS A 341 -26.58 -0.55 -9.93
C CYS A 341 -27.42 0.39 -10.79
N SER A 342 -27.98 -0.10 -11.90
CA SER A 342 -28.92 0.65 -12.75
C SER A 342 -30.09 1.24 -11.96
N VAL A 343 -30.71 0.44 -11.08
CA VAL A 343 -31.86 0.85 -10.28
C VAL A 343 -31.43 1.80 -9.16
N MET A 344 -30.44 1.40 -8.35
CA MET A 344 -30.01 2.20 -7.19
C MET A 344 -29.47 3.57 -7.61
N ALA A 345 -28.66 3.64 -8.66
CA ALA A 345 -28.12 4.91 -9.14
C ALA A 345 -29.22 5.79 -9.72
N SER A 346 -30.16 5.22 -10.50
CA SER A 346 -31.28 5.97 -11.10
C SER A 346 -32.27 6.49 -10.06
N ASP A 347 -32.51 5.75 -8.98
CA ASP A 347 -33.39 6.19 -7.88
C ASP A 347 -32.79 7.40 -7.14
N VAL A 348 -31.47 7.38 -6.86
CA VAL A 348 -30.82 8.42 -6.05
C VAL A 348 -30.40 9.65 -6.88
N LEU A 349 -29.99 9.47 -8.14
CA LEU A 349 -29.43 10.53 -8.99
C LEU A 349 -30.34 10.95 -10.16
N GLY A 350 -31.40 10.17 -10.42
CA GLY A 350 -32.38 10.41 -11.47
C GLY A 350 -31.99 9.80 -12.82
N SER A 351 -32.68 10.23 -13.88
CA SER A 351 -32.52 9.66 -15.23
C SER A 351 -31.19 9.98 -15.92
N GLN A 352 -30.37 10.86 -15.36
CA GLN A 352 -29.07 11.23 -15.93
C GLN A 352 -28.10 11.64 -14.82
N MET A 353 -26.85 11.16 -14.85
CA MET A 353 -25.79 11.56 -13.92
C MET A 353 -24.53 12.07 -14.63
N ASP A 354 -23.69 12.80 -13.89
CA ASP A 354 -22.48 13.42 -14.44
C ASP A 354 -21.33 12.44 -14.59
N ILE A 355 -21.10 11.63 -13.54
CA ILE A 355 -19.98 10.69 -13.45
C ILE A 355 -20.48 9.34 -12.96
N HIS A 356 -20.07 8.28 -13.63
CA HIS A 356 -20.13 6.91 -13.13
C HIS A 356 -18.72 6.30 -13.14
N SER A 357 -18.31 5.60 -12.08
CA SER A 357 -16.94 5.08 -11.97
C SER A 357 -16.83 3.68 -11.37
N GLY A 358 -15.71 3.02 -11.66
CA GLY A 358 -15.32 1.74 -11.08
C GLY A 358 -13.95 1.29 -11.58
N GLY A 359 -13.55 0.06 -11.24
CA GLY A 359 -12.37 -0.57 -11.85
C GLY A 359 -12.58 -0.81 -13.35
N ILE A 360 -11.50 -0.81 -14.13
CA ILE A 360 -11.56 -1.06 -15.59
C ILE A 360 -12.11 -2.44 -15.97
N ASP A 361 -12.08 -3.39 -15.05
CA ASP A 361 -12.73 -4.69 -15.12
C ASP A 361 -14.26 -4.58 -15.13
N LEU A 362 -14.83 -3.53 -14.55
CA LEU A 362 -16.27 -3.29 -14.58
C LEU A 362 -16.76 -2.65 -15.88
N ALA A 363 -15.85 -2.12 -16.72
CA ALA A 363 -16.25 -1.50 -17.99
C ALA A 363 -17.05 -2.47 -18.87
N PHE A 364 -16.70 -3.76 -18.87
CA PHE A 364 -17.47 -4.81 -19.51
C PHE A 364 -17.38 -6.14 -18.74
N PRO A 365 -18.50 -6.87 -18.59
CA PRO A 365 -19.83 -6.52 -19.12
C PRO A 365 -20.61 -5.55 -18.22
N HIS A 366 -20.15 -5.27 -16.99
CA HIS A 366 -20.98 -4.64 -15.97
C HIS A 366 -21.56 -3.26 -16.34
N HIS A 367 -20.71 -2.26 -16.58
CA HIS A 367 -21.18 -0.91 -16.91
C HIS A 367 -21.83 -0.79 -18.31
N ASP A 368 -21.38 -1.59 -19.28
CA ASP A 368 -22.04 -1.68 -20.60
C ASP A 368 -23.47 -2.23 -20.46
N ASN A 369 -23.69 -3.20 -19.57
CA ASN A 369 -25.02 -3.72 -19.25
C ASN A 369 -25.86 -2.70 -18.48
N GLU A 370 -25.27 -1.96 -17.54
CA GLU A 370 -25.98 -0.92 -16.79
C GLU A 370 -26.48 0.21 -17.70
N LEU A 371 -25.64 0.64 -18.66
CA LEU A 371 -26.05 1.61 -19.67
C LEU A 371 -27.24 1.09 -20.46
N ALA A 372 -27.16 -0.13 -20.98
CA ALA A 372 -28.24 -0.72 -21.77
C ALA A 372 -29.55 -0.85 -20.98
N GLN A 373 -29.48 -1.30 -19.73
CA GLN A 373 -30.63 -1.43 -18.82
C GLN A 373 -31.28 -0.09 -18.53
N SER A 374 -30.47 0.91 -18.16
CA SER A 374 -30.96 2.22 -17.75
C SER A 374 -31.50 3.00 -18.95
N GLU A 375 -30.79 2.98 -20.09
CA GLU A 375 -31.24 3.64 -21.32
C GLU A 375 -32.47 2.94 -21.91
N ALA A 376 -32.62 1.62 -21.79
CA ALA A 376 -33.86 0.91 -22.10
C ALA A 376 -35.01 1.32 -21.18
N TYR A 377 -34.76 1.45 -19.87
CA TYR A 377 -35.76 1.90 -18.92
C TYR A 377 -36.21 3.35 -19.17
N PHE A 378 -35.31 4.24 -19.56
CA PHE A 378 -35.63 5.63 -19.89
C PHE A 378 -35.99 5.86 -21.36
N TYR A 379 -35.99 4.81 -22.20
CA TYR A 379 -36.27 4.90 -23.62
C TYR A 379 -37.62 5.57 -23.91
N GLU A 380 -37.62 6.56 -24.81
CA GLU A 380 -38.82 7.19 -25.34
C GLU A 380 -38.83 7.08 -26.87
N PRO A 381 -39.87 6.48 -27.49
CA PRO A 381 -39.96 6.35 -28.94
C PRO A 381 -39.80 7.70 -29.65
N GLY A 382 -38.88 7.76 -30.62
CA GLY A 382 -38.65 8.94 -31.45
C GLY A 382 -37.75 10.03 -30.84
N LYS A 383 -37.20 9.86 -29.64
CA LYS A 383 -36.28 10.83 -29.00
C LYS A 383 -34.78 10.51 -29.15
N GLY A 384 -34.43 9.41 -29.79
CA GLY A 384 -33.05 8.95 -29.94
C GLY A 384 -32.54 8.18 -28.71
N GLU A 385 -31.26 7.81 -28.73
CA GLU A 385 -30.59 7.13 -27.61
C GLU A 385 -30.57 8.04 -26.37
N HIS A 386 -31.05 7.54 -25.24
CA HIS A 386 -31.03 8.27 -23.97
C HIS A 386 -29.58 8.39 -23.48
N THR A 387 -29.25 9.44 -22.72
CA THR A 387 -27.93 9.55 -22.08
C THR A 387 -28.10 9.42 -20.57
N TRP A 388 -27.87 8.21 -20.05
CA TRP A 388 -27.95 7.96 -18.62
C TRP A 388 -26.71 8.45 -17.86
N VAL A 389 -25.51 8.26 -18.43
CA VAL A 389 -24.24 8.72 -17.86
C VAL A 389 -23.51 9.59 -18.86
N ARG A 390 -23.06 10.78 -18.43
CA ARG A 390 -22.28 11.68 -19.27
C ARG A 390 -20.80 11.29 -19.35
N ASN A 391 -20.21 10.86 -18.24
CA ASN A 391 -18.79 10.52 -18.17
C ASN A 391 -18.54 9.23 -17.37
N PHE A 392 -17.78 8.30 -17.96
CA PHE A 392 -17.28 7.12 -17.25
C PHE A 392 -15.81 7.27 -16.89
N LEU A 393 -15.49 7.08 -15.61
CA LEU A 393 -14.12 7.04 -15.10
C LEU A 393 -13.78 5.63 -14.64
N HIS A 394 -12.87 4.96 -15.36
CA HIS A 394 -12.39 3.63 -14.99
C HIS A 394 -10.95 3.66 -14.50
N THR A 395 -10.70 3.20 -13.27
CA THR A 395 -9.34 3.12 -12.73
C THR A 395 -8.60 1.91 -13.29
N GLY A 396 -7.32 2.06 -13.65
CA GLY A 396 -6.52 0.97 -14.17
C GLY A 396 -6.18 -0.11 -13.13
N HIS A 397 -5.85 -1.31 -13.61
CA HIS A 397 -5.50 -2.45 -12.77
C HIS A 397 -4.27 -2.21 -11.89
N LEU A 398 -4.21 -2.91 -10.75
CA LEU A 398 -3.03 -2.97 -9.89
C LEU A 398 -2.30 -4.30 -10.05
N HIS A 399 -1.00 -4.25 -10.29
CA HIS A 399 -0.10 -5.41 -10.37
C HIS A 399 0.98 -5.32 -9.28
N ILE A 400 1.41 -6.47 -8.75
CA ILE A 400 2.57 -6.58 -7.87
C ILE A 400 3.54 -7.59 -8.49
N ALA A 401 4.78 -7.15 -8.74
CA ALA A 401 5.86 -7.99 -9.28
C ALA A 401 5.43 -8.83 -10.50
N GLY A 402 4.76 -8.21 -11.47
CA GLY A 402 4.32 -8.86 -12.71
C GLY A 402 3.11 -9.82 -12.62
N SER A 403 2.47 -10.00 -11.46
CA SER A 403 1.25 -10.82 -11.33
C SER A 403 0.00 -9.97 -11.08
N LYS A 404 -1.11 -10.30 -11.76
CA LYS A 404 -2.43 -9.75 -11.45
C LYS A 404 -2.86 -10.28 -10.08
N MET A 405 -3.25 -9.38 -9.18
CA MET A 405 -3.86 -9.77 -7.92
C MET A 405 -5.34 -10.07 -8.13
N SER A 406 -5.83 -11.22 -7.67
CA SER A 406 -7.27 -11.49 -7.65
C SER A 406 -7.68 -12.42 -6.50
N LYS A 407 -8.93 -12.25 -6.02
CA LYS A 407 -9.51 -13.11 -4.97
C LYS A 407 -9.57 -14.58 -5.40
N SER A 408 -9.86 -14.85 -6.67
CA SER A 408 -9.95 -16.20 -7.22
C SER A 408 -8.64 -16.98 -7.19
N LEU A 409 -7.50 -16.29 -7.14
CA LEU A 409 -6.17 -16.91 -7.09
C LEU A 409 -5.61 -17.03 -5.67
N LYS A 410 -6.31 -16.49 -4.65
CA LYS A 410 -5.83 -16.35 -3.26
C LYS A 410 -4.40 -15.77 -3.14
N ASN A 411 -3.94 -15.05 -4.17
CA ASN A 411 -2.62 -14.42 -4.24
C ASN A 411 -2.70 -12.90 -3.98
N PHE A 412 -3.77 -12.45 -3.35
CA PHE A 412 -4.02 -11.05 -3.06
C PHE A 412 -3.50 -10.69 -1.67
N GLN A 413 -2.95 -9.49 -1.54
CA GLN A 413 -2.68 -8.90 -0.24
C GLN A 413 -3.92 -8.11 0.20
N THR A 414 -4.43 -8.39 1.41
CA THR A 414 -5.52 -7.59 1.97
C THR A 414 -5.03 -6.17 2.27
N ILE A 415 -5.96 -5.22 2.38
CA ILE A 415 -5.61 -3.85 2.79
C ILE A 415 -4.97 -3.87 4.20
N GLN A 416 -5.54 -4.65 5.11
CA GLN A 416 -5.04 -4.81 6.49
C GLN A 416 -3.61 -5.38 6.51
N ASP A 417 -3.33 -6.43 5.75
CA ASP A 417 -1.98 -7.02 5.69
C ASP A 417 -0.98 -6.04 5.07
N ALA A 418 -1.39 -5.28 4.06
CA ALA A 418 -0.54 -4.28 3.44
C ALA A 418 -0.19 -3.14 4.42
N LEU A 419 -1.17 -2.68 5.22
CA LEU A 419 -0.99 -1.61 6.20
C LEU A 419 -0.18 -2.03 7.44
N THR A 420 -0.13 -3.33 7.74
CA THR A 420 0.66 -3.87 8.87
C THR A 420 2.11 -4.20 8.48
N THR A 421 2.40 -4.35 7.19
CA THR A 421 3.71 -4.83 6.71
C THR A 421 4.50 -3.78 5.93
N THR A 422 3.92 -3.21 4.87
CA THR A 422 4.68 -2.49 3.82
C THR A 422 4.29 -1.01 3.74
N PHE A 423 3.01 -0.71 3.96
CA PHE A 423 2.43 0.59 3.73
C PHE A 423 1.91 1.23 5.01
N ASN A 424 1.94 2.55 5.06
CA ASN A 424 0.94 3.32 5.80
C ASN A 424 -0.02 3.95 4.77
N ALA A 425 -1.12 4.55 5.26
CA ALA A 425 -2.15 5.16 4.40
C ALA A 425 -1.57 6.21 3.43
N ARG A 426 -0.72 7.11 3.94
CA ARG A 426 -0.11 8.19 3.17
C ARG A 426 0.83 7.65 2.09
N ARG A 427 1.72 6.73 2.42
CA ARG A 427 2.65 6.09 1.47
C ARG A 427 1.88 5.42 0.34
N MET A 428 0.81 4.69 0.66
CA MET A 428 -0.03 4.05 -0.36
C MET A 428 -0.66 5.09 -1.31
N ARG A 429 -1.18 6.20 -0.76
CA ARG A 429 -1.69 7.32 -1.57
C ARG A 429 -0.62 7.93 -2.47
N ILE A 430 0.58 8.18 -1.95
CA ILE A 430 1.71 8.73 -2.73
C ILE A 430 2.03 7.81 -3.91
N VAL A 431 2.14 6.49 -3.67
CA VAL A 431 2.36 5.51 -4.74
C VAL A 431 1.27 5.59 -5.82
N PHE A 432 0.01 5.71 -5.43
CA PHE A 432 -1.09 5.83 -6.40
C PHE A 432 -1.09 7.15 -7.16
N LEU A 433 -0.67 8.26 -6.54
CA LEU A 433 -0.56 9.57 -7.18
C LEU A 433 0.58 9.64 -8.20
N MET A 434 1.62 8.81 -8.04
CA MET A 434 2.75 8.72 -8.97
C MET A 434 2.41 8.01 -10.29
N GLY A 435 1.32 7.25 -10.34
CA GLY A 435 0.78 6.65 -11.56
C GLY A 435 -0.46 7.38 -12.05
N LYS A 436 -0.68 7.42 -13.37
CA LYS A 436 -1.94 7.96 -13.93
C LYS A 436 -3.12 7.13 -13.44
N TRP A 437 -4.23 7.79 -13.10
CA TRP A 437 -5.37 7.13 -12.45
C TRP A 437 -6.05 6.07 -13.33
N ASN A 438 -6.09 6.27 -14.64
CA ASN A 438 -6.73 5.41 -15.63
C ASN A 438 -5.81 4.33 -16.21
N ASP A 439 -4.50 4.40 -15.93
CA ASP A 439 -3.53 3.41 -16.39
C ASP A 439 -3.27 2.34 -15.33
N GLY A 440 -2.78 1.18 -15.79
CA GLY A 440 -2.33 0.12 -14.88
C GLY A 440 -1.12 0.58 -14.06
N VAL A 441 -1.11 0.26 -12.77
CA VAL A 441 0.01 0.56 -11.86
C VAL A 441 0.67 -0.73 -11.42
N GLU A 442 1.99 -0.78 -11.50
CA GLU A 442 2.80 -1.85 -10.93
C GLU A 442 3.54 -1.32 -9.69
N ILE A 443 3.26 -1.91 -8.53
CA ILE A 443 3.98 -1.57 -7.31
C ILE A 443 5.32 -2.33 -7.31
N SER A 444 6.41 -1.60 -7.53
CA SER A 444 7.77 -2.11 -7.41
C SER A 444 8.48 -1.54 -6.16
N PRO A 445 9.53 -2.21 -5.64
CA PRO A 445 10.37 -1.65 -4.57
C PRO A 445 10.94 -0.26 -4.90
N ASP A 446 11.27 -0.03 -6.18
CA ASP A 446 11.75 1.26 -6.66
C ASP A 446 10.67 2.35 -6.57
N MET A 447 9.42 2.01 -6.88
CA MET A 447 8.29 2.93 -6.75
C MET A 447 8.03 3.31 -5.29
N ILE A 448 8.15 2.35 -4.37
CA ILE A 448 8.05 2.60 -2.93
C ILE A 448 9.19 3.52 -2.47
N THR A 449 10.42 3.26 -2.92
CA THR A 449 11.59 4.09 -2.59
C THR A 449 11.43 5.52 -3.12
N GLN A 450 10.88 5.69 -4.32
CA GLN A 450 10.56 7.01 -4.88
C GLN A 450 9.49 7.73 -4.05
N ALA A 451 8.44 7.02 -3.62
CA ALA A 451 7.41 7.56 -2.74
C ALA A 451 8.00 8.06 -1.41
N ASP A 452 8.85 7.26 -0.77
CA ASP A 452 9.52 7.63 0.49
C ASP A 452 10.45 8.84 0.31
N SER A 453 11.19 8.91 -0.79
CA SER A 453 12.05 10.05 -1.11
C SER A 453 11.26 11.33 -1.35
N TRP A 454 10.14 11.24 -2.07
CA TRP A 454 9.24 12.37 -2.29
C TRP A 454 8.65 12.85 -0.97
N GLU A 455 8.10 11.94 -0.15
CA GLU A 455 7.55 12.28 1.16
C GLU A 455 8.60 12.95 2.05
N SER A 456 9.78 12.35 2.15
CA SER A 456 10.88 12.87 2.97
C SER A 456 11.28 14.29 2.55
N THR A 457 11.33 14.55 1.24
CA THR A 457 11.69 15.87 0.71
C THR A 457 10.66 16.93 1.09
N ILE A 458 9.36 16.63 0.94
CA ILE A 458 8.27 17.54 1.31
C ILE A 458 8.23 17.74 2.83
N SER A 459 8.34 16.66 3.61
CA SER A 459 8.38 16.70 5.07
C SER A 459 9.53 17.57 5.58
N ASN A 460 10.74 17.36 5.08
CA ASN A 460 11.91 18.14 5.45
C ASN A 460 11.74 19.63 5.13
N PHE A 461 11.13 19.95 3.98
CA PHE A 461 10.83 21.34 3.61
C PHE A 461 9.86 21.99 4.60
N PHE A 462 8.79 21.29 4.99
CA PHE A 462 7.86 21.76 6.00
C PHE A 462 8.52 21.96 7.36
N THR A 463 9.25 20.95 7.86
CA THR A 463 9.94 21.01 9.15
C THR A 463 10.94 22.16 9.19
N ASN A 464 11.78 22.32 8.16
CA ASN A 464 12.75 23.41 8.11
C ASN A 464 12.06 24.78 8.06
N THR A 465 10.99 24.92 7.28
CA THR A 465 10.23 26.18 7.19
C THR A 465 9.62 26.56 8.54
N LYS A 466 9.00 25.60 9.24
CA LYS A 466 8.48 25.83 10.60
C LYS A 466 9.59 26.30 11.54
N SER A 467 10.73 25.62 11.54
CA SER A 467 11.88 25.96 12.39
C SER A 467 12.40 27.37 12.12
N TRP A 468 12.52 27.80 10.87
CA TRP A 468 12.99 29.15 10.54
C TRP A 468 12.00 30.25 10.98
N LEU A 469 10.70 30.03 10.79
CA LEU A 469 9.66 30.97 11.25
C LEU A 469 9.64 31.08 12.77
N ALA A 470 9.79 29.95 13.46
CA ALA A 470 9.90 29.86 14.91
C ALA A 470 11.09 30.66 15.46
N GLU A 471 12.25 30.63 14.80
CA GLU A 471 13.42 31.42 15.20
C GLU A 471 13.20 32.93 14.99
N ALA A 472 12.68 33.31 13.81
CA ALA A 472 12.43 34.72 13.49
C ALA A 472 11.49 35.39 14.50
N GLY A 473 10.43 34.68 14.93
CA GLY A 473 9.47 35.17 15.93
C GLY A 473 9.99 35.21 17.38
N GLY A 474 11.08 34.50 17.72
CA GLY A 474 11.64 34.41 19.07
C GLY A 474 12.72 35.45 19.40
N SER A 475 13.17 36.23 18.41
CA SER A 475 14.13 37.33 18.60
C SER A 475 13.39 38.63 18.91
N SER A 476 13.78 39.30 20.00
CA SER A 476 13.15 40.55 20.45
C SER A 476 13.13 41.59 19.34
N GLY A 477 11.93 41.94 18.89
CA GLY A 477 11.68 43.01 17.95
C GLY A 477 11.44 42.49 16.54
N ILE A 478 10.16 42.52 16.14
CA ILE A 478 9.78 42.70 14.75
C ILE A 478 10.49 43.96 14.26
N LYS A 479 11.70 43.83 13.70
CA LYS A 479 12.13 44.78 12.69
C LYS A 479 11.15 44.55 11.56
N ASN A 480 10.18 45.44 11.49
CA ASN A 480 9.28 45.61 10.36
C ASN A 480 9.99 45.14 9.10
N LEU A 481 9.52 43.99 8.59
CA LEU A 481 9.76 43.57 7.23
C LEU A 481 9.45 44.79 6.39
N SER A 482 10.51 45.43 5.90
CA SER A 482 10.40 46.48 4.92
C SER A 482 9.52 45.91 3.83
N LEU A 483 8.30 46.44 3.69
CA LEU A 483 7.52 46.41 2.47
C LEU A 483 8.35 47.12 1.39
N SER A 484 9.43 46.50 0.96
CA SER A 484 9.94 46.77 -0.37
C SER A 484 9.02 45.95 -1.26
N ASP A 485 8.08 46.66 -1.89
CA ASP A 485 7.42 46.26 -3.13
C ASP A 485 8.48 45.96 -4.20
N LYS A 486 9.23 44.88 -4.02
CA LYS A 486 9.94 44.22 -5.12
C LYS A 486 8.95 43.21 -5.69
N SER A 487 8.01 43.73 -6.47
CA SER A 487 7.40 42.96 -7.54
C SER A 487 8.55 42.28 -8.33
N GLY A 488 8.68 40.96 -8.21
CA GLY A 488 9.68 40.17 -8.94
C GLY A 488 10.74 39.42 -8.13
N SER A 489 10.47 38.97 -6.89
CA SER A 489 11.35 37.95 -6.27
C SER A 489 11.34 36.66 -7.11
N PRO A 490 12.51 36.00 -7.33
CA PRO A 490 12.58 34.72 -8.03
C PRO A 490 11.64 33.65 -7.44
N LEU A 491 11.50 33.57 -6.11
CA LEU A 491 10.66 32.56 -5.45
C LEU A 491 9.16 32.77 -5.71
N VAL A 492 8.71 34.03 -5.74
CA VAL A 492 7.31 34.35 -6.07
C VAL A 492 6.99 33.94 -7.51
N THR A 493 7.93 34.19 -8.43
CA THR A 493 7.78 33.80 -9.84
C THR A 493 7.73 32.28 -9.98
N GLU A 494 8.61 31.56 -9.30
CA GLU A 494 8.60 30.08 -9.28
C GLU A 494 7.31 29.51 -8.67
N LEU A 495 6.77 30.13 -7.61
CA LEU A 495 5.50 29.72 -7.02
C LEU A 495 4.32 29.92 -7.98
N GLU A 496 4.22 31.07 -8.65
CA GLU A 496 3.13 31.32 -9.62
C GLU A 496 3.25 30.39 -10.84
N GLN A 497 4.46 30.11 -11.30
CA GLN A 497 4.70 29.12 -12.35
C GLN A 497 4.26 27.71 -11.90
N ALA A 498 4.61 27.30 -10.69
CA ALA A 498 4.21 26.01 -10.13
C ALA A 498 2.67 25.90 -9.99
N LYS A 499 2.00 26.96 -9.53
CA LYS A 499 0.53 27.03 -9.48
C LYS A 499 -0.09 26.83 -10.85
N SER A 500 0.44 27.52 -11.87
CA SER A 500 -0.05 27.38 -13.25
C SER A 500 0.20 25.99 -13.83
N GLU A 501 1.35 25.38 -13.56
CA GLU A 501 1.66 24.03 -14.04
C GLU A 501 0.82 22.96 -13.35
N VAL A 502 0.53 23.12 -12.05
CA VAL A 502 -0.41 22.25 -11.33
C VAL A 502 -1.84 22.44 -11.84
N ASP A 503 -2.30 23.66 -12.11
CA ASP A 503 -3.62 23.92 -12.71
C ASP A 503 -3.76 23.22 -14.07
N ALA A 504 -2.73 23.33 -14.92
CA ALA A 504 -2.71 22.67 -16.22
C ALA A 504 -2.71 21.13 -16.08
N ALA A 505 -1.96 20.58 -15.13
CA ALA A 505 -1.93 19.15 -14.87
C ALA A 505 -3.28 18.62 -14.37
N LEU A 506 -3.85 19.25 -13.34
CA LEU A 506 -5.12 18.81 -12.74
C LEU A 506 -6.31 19.04 -13.68
N SER A 507 -6.29 20.10 -14.48
CA SER A 507 -7.32 20.38 -15.49
C SER A 507 -7.27 19.42 -16.67
N ASN A 508 -6.15 18.72 -16.88
CA ASN A 508 -6.01 17.71 -17.92
C ASN A 508 -6.16 16.30 -17.34
N SER A 509 -7.38 15.93 -17.01
CA SER A 509 -7.74 14.61 -16.50
C SER A 509 -7.00 14.23 -15.22
N PHE A 510 -6.88 15.18 -14.28
CA PHE A 510 -6.30 14.94 -12.96
C PHE A 510 -4.89 14.33 -13.02
N ASP A 511 -3.96 14.92 -13.80
CA ASP A 511 -2.59 14.42 -13.94
C ASP A 511 -1.78 14.64 -12.65
N THR A 512 -2.03 13.79 -11.65
CA THR A 512 -1.36 13.82 -10.36
C THR A 512 0.14 13.53 -10.46
N PRO A 513 0.63 12.61 -11.33
CA PRO A 513 2.08 12.42 -11.49
C PRO A 513 2.79 13.72 -11.87
N ARG A 514 2.24 14.46 -12.83
CA ARG A 514 2.81 15.75 -13.23
C ARG A 514 2.75 16.77 -12.10
N ALA A 515 1.63 16.85 -11.37
CA ALA A 515 1.50 17.75 -10.23
C ALA A 515 2.55 17.46 -9.14
N MET A 516 2.79 16.18 -8.81
CA MET A 516 3.80 15.78 -7.82
C MET A 516 5.23 16.18 -8.23
N LEU A 517 5.56 16.06 -9.53
CA LEU A 517 6.86 16.49 -10.07
C LEU A 517 7.05 18.01 -9.98
N VAL A 518 6.00 18.79 -10.26
CA VAL A 518 6.04 20.26 -10.14
C VAL A 518 6.27 20.68 -8.69
N MET A 519 5.58 20.05 -7.74
CA MET A 519 5.79 20.29 -6.30
C MET A 519 7.23 19.99 -5.87
N LEU A 520 7.77 18.85 -6.29
CA LEU A 520 9.15 18.46 -5.97
C LEU A 520 10.16 19.44 -6.58
N LYS A 521 9.95 19.86 -7.83
CA LYS A 521 10.78 20.89 -8.50
C LYS A 521 10.76 22.19 -7.70
N LEU A 522 9.59 22.67 -7.28
CA LEU A 522 9.47 23.91 -6.50
C LEU A 522 10.25 23.84 -5.18
N VAL A 523 10.12 22.73 -4.44
CA VAL A 523 10.86 22.52 -3.18
C VAL A 523 12.37 22.52 -3.43
N ASN A 524 12.85 21.81 -4.45
CA ASN A 524 14.27 21.74 -4.77
C ASN A 524 14.83 23.10 -5.20
N THR A 525 14.11 23.85 -6.04
CA THR A 525 14.48 25.21 -6.44
C THR A 525 14.53 26.15 -5.23
N THR A 526 13.55 26.04 -4.34
CA THR A 526 13.51 26.85 -3.11
C THR A 526 14.70 26.52 -2.21
N ASN A 527 14.97 25.23 -1.95
CA ASN A 527 16.12 24.81 -1.13
C ASN A 527 17.46 25.27 -1.72
N ALA A 528 17.63 25.24 -3.05
CA ALA A 528 18.82 25.76 -3.71
C ALA A 528 18.94 27.29 -3.50
N TYR A 529 17.85 28.03 -3.70
CA TYR A 529 17.81 29.47 -3.46
C TYR A 529 18.18 29.84 -2.02
N LEU A 530 17.67 29.09 -1.03
CA LEU A 530 17.97 29.29 0.39
C LEU A 530 19.43 29.03 0.74
N LYS A 531 20.10 28.14 0.01
CA LYS A 531 21.52 27.84 0.21
C LYS A 531 22.41 28.97 -0.31
N ASP A 532 22.02 29.57 -1.44
CA ASP A 532 22.83 30.57 -2.14
C ASP A 532 22.61 32.00 -1.65
N ASN A 533 21.51 32.26 -0.91
CA ASN A 533 21.14 33.59 -0.43
C ASN A 533 21.05 33.61 1.10
N ARG A 534 21.72 34.60 1.73
CA ARG A 534 21.74 34.74 3.20
C ARG A 534 20.58 35.59 3.76
N ASP A 535 20.07 36.54 2.97
CA ASP A 535 18.99 37.45 3.36
C ASP A 535 17.68 37.09 2.65
N VAL A 536 17.14 35.90 2.95
CA VAL A 536 15.92 35.38 2.34
C VAL A 536 14.70 35.96 3.04
N ASN A 537 13.72 36.43 2.26
CA ASN A 537 12.41 36.77 2.76
C ASN A 537 11.63 35.50 3.15
N LEU A 538 11.56 35.20 4.46
CA LEU A 538 10.86 34.02 4.97
C LEU A 538 9.36 33.99 4.65
N SER A 539 8.72 35.13 4.40
CA SER A 539 7.30 35.17 4.01
C SER A 539 7.04 34.50 2.65
N GLU A 540 8.02 34.52 1.74
CA GLU A 540 7.93 33.85 0.44
C GLU A 540 8.06 32.33 0.58
N VAL A 541 8.96 31.88 1.46
CA VAL A 541 9.12 30.46 1.81
C VAL A 541 7.87 29.92 2.50
N GLU A 542 7.31 30.70 3.42
CA GLU A 542 6.05 30.39 4.08
C GLU A 542 4.90 30.26 3.07
N ALA A 543 4.79 31.18 2.10
CA ALA A 543 3.76 31.12 1.07
C ALA A 543 3.85 29.82 0.23
N ILE A 544 5.08 29.39 -0.11
CA ILE A 544 5.32 28.12 -0.80
C ILE A 544 4.90 26.94 0.10
N ALA A 545 5.32 26.93 1.36
CA ALA A 545 4.96 25.86 2.29
C ALA A 545 3.44 25.75 2.50
N ARG A 546 2.73 26.87 2.64
CA ARG A 546 1.26 26.89 2.77
C ARG A 546 0.56 26.43 1.50
N TRP A 547 1.06 26.81 0.33
CA TRP A 547 0.52 26.31 -0.94
C TRP A 547 0.71 24.80 -1.08
N LEU A 548 1.91 24.28 -0.78
CA LEU A 548 2.18 22.83 -0.76
C LEU A 548 1.28 22.12 0.24
N THR A 549 1.10 22.68 1.44
CA THR A 549 0.18 22.16 2.49
C THR A 549 -1.24 22.01 1.94
N ASN A 550 -1.70 23.01 1.18
CA ASN A 550 -3.02 22.97 0.56
C ASN A 550 -3.14 21.82 -0.45
N VAL A 551 -2.17 21.68 -1.35
CA VAL A 551 -2.19 20.64 -2.39
C VAL A 551 -2.10 19.23 -1.80
N VAL A 552 -1.20 18.98 -0.84
CA VAL A 552 -1.11 17.66 -0.17
C VAL A 552 -2.36 17.34 0.66
N GLY A 553 -3.01 18.37 1.23
CA GLY A 553 -4.31 18.24 1.89
C GLY A 553 -5.42 17.83 0.93
N ILE A 554 -5.48 18.45 -0.27
CA ILE A 554 -6.42 18.09 -1.33
C ILE A 554 -6.19 16.64 -1.79
N PHE A 555 -4.94 16.20 -1.93
CA PHE A 555 -4.63 14.79 -2.24
C PHE A 555 -4.89 13.83 -1.07
N GLY A 556 -5.31 14.34 0.09
CA GLY A 556 -5.58 13.58 1.31
C GLY A 556 -4.35 12.83 1.82
N LEU A 557 -3.15 13.37 1.61
CA LEU A 557 -1.91 12.83 2.15
C LEU A 557 -1.79 13.06 3.66
N ASP A 558 -2.63 13.91 4.21
CA ASP A 558 -2.74 14.14 5.63
C ASP A 558 -4.14 13.77 6.12
N ALA A 559 -4.25 12.69 6.89
CA ALA A 559 -5.51 12.23 7.46
C ALA A 559 -6.05 13.17 8.55
N ASN A 560 -5.19 13.99 9.14
CA ASN A 560 -5.56 14.90 10.22
C ASN A 560 -5.93 16.30 9.69
N ALA A 561 -5.59 16.61 8.45
CA ALA A 561 -5.88 17.91 7.85
C ALA A 561 -7.33 17.99 7.35
N LYS A 562 -7.97 19.15 7.57
CA LYS A 562 -9.33 19.44 7.09
C LYS A 562 -9.34 20.68 6.20
N PRO A 563 -10.23 20.75 5.18
CA PRO A 563 -10.43 21.96 4.40
C PRO A 563 -11.04 23.09 5.28
N PRO A 564 -10.72 24.37 5.05
CA PRO A 564 -9.72 24.88 4.10
C PRO A 564 -8.31 24.65 4.67
N TYR A 565 -7.49 23.86 3.96
CA TYR A 565 -6.17 23.37 4.37
C TYR A 565 -5.13 24.51 4.56
N ASN A 566 -5.33 25.35 5.57
CA ASN A 566 -4.67 26.62 5.80
C ASN A 566 -3.49 26.53 6.77
N GLY A 567 -3.20 25.32 7.28
CA GLY A 567 -2.05 25.05 8.14
C GLY A 567 -0.72 25.25 7.42
N LEU A 568 0.37 24.87 8.08
CA LEU A 568 1.69 24.82 7.49
C LEU A 568 2.29 23.45 7.79
N GLY A 569 2.55 22.69 6.74
CA GLY A 569 3.04 21.32 6.81
C GLY A 569 1.98 20.31 7.25
N TRP A 570 2.45 19.14 7.66
CA TRP A 570 1.58 18.10 8.22
C TRP A 570 0.94 18.58 9.52
N ALA A 571 -0.36 18.30 9.68
CA ALA A 571 -1.15 18.59 10.85
C ALA A 571 -0.69 17.70 12.01
N SER A 572 -0.28 18.35 13.10
CA SER A 572 0.16 17.68 14.31
C SER A 572 -1.02 17.16 15.12
N LEU A 573 -0.89 15.96 15.67
CA LEU A 573 -1.89 15.35 16.53
C LEU A 573 -1.88 16.03 17.90
N ILE A 574 -2.96 16.72 18.24
CA ILE A 574 -3.48 16.73 19.61
C ILE A 574 -4.83 16.04 19.51
N ALA A 575 -5.05 14.96 20.27
CA ALA A 575 -6.38 14.38 20.38
C ALA A 575 -7.32 15.51 20.84
N ASP A 576 -8.45 15.70 20.15
CA ASP A 576 -9.30 16.89 20.30
C ASP A 576 -9.72 17.22 21.76
N ASN A 577 -9.61 16.24 22.65
CA ASN A 577 -9.96 16.25 24.07
C ASN A 577 -8.81 16.54 25.06
N VAL A 578 -7.58 16.79 24.60
CA VAL A 578 -6.44 17.03 25.51
C VAL A 578 -6.31 18.54 25.81
N ASP A 579 -6.32 18.88 27.10
CA ASP A 579 -6.05 20.24 27.58
C ASP A 579 -4.64 20.70 27.16
N PRO A 580 -4.46 21.88 26.52
CA PRO A 580 -3.16 22.40 26.11
C PRO A 580 -2.10 22.38 27.21
N LYS A 581 -2.46 22.63 28.47
CA LYS A 581 -1.52 22.56 29.60
C LYS A 581 -1.03 21.13 29.84
N ALA A 582 -1.95 20.16 29.86
CA ALA A 582 -1.59 18.75 29.96
C ALA A 582 -0.71 18.27 28.79
N ALA A 583 -0.96 18.78 27.57
CA ALA A 583 -0.21 18.42 26.38
C ALA A 583 1.26 18.90 26.44
N VAL A 584 1.53 20.08 27.00
CA VAL A 584 2.90 20.64 27.07
C VAL A 584 3.69 20.21 28.31
N GLU A 585 3.04 19.59 29.29
CA GLU A 585 3.68 19.21 30.57
C GLU A 585 4.97 18.38 30.40
N PRO A 586 5.07 17.41 29.46
CA PRO A 586 6.34 16.69 29.22
C PRO A 586 7.50 17.62 28.81
N TYR A 587 7.21 18.65 28.01
CA TYR A 587 8.20 19.62 27.52
C TYR A 587 8.66 20.57 28.63
N LYS A 588 7.70 21.03 29.45
CA LYS A 588 7.99 21.83 30.64
C LYS A 588 8.84 21.04 31.65
N SER A 589 8.43 19.81 31.97
CA SER A 589 9.17 18.92 32.85
C SER A 589 10.60 18.66 32.37
N MET A 590 10.80 18.48 31.06
CA MET A 590 12.13 18.34 30.46
C MET A 590 12.97 19.61 30.64
N MET A 591 12.41 20.80 30.35
CA MET A 591 13.10 22.07 30.56
C MET A 591 13.50 22.27 32.03
N ASP A 592 12.61 21.97 32.97
CA ASP A 592 12.87 22.09 34.41
C ASP A 592 14.00 21.16 34.85
N LYS A 593 14.01 19.92 34.36
CA LYS A 593 15.11 18.97 34.56
C LYS A 593 16.44 19.52 34.02
N VAL A 594 16.44 20.08 32.81
CA VAL A 594 17.63 20.70 32.22
C VAL A 594 18.14 21.86 33.08
N LYS A 595 17.26 22.73 33.58
CA LYS A 595 17.64 23.83 34.48
C LYS A 595 18.29 23.31 35.77
N VAL A 596 17.73 22.26 36.38
CA VAL A 596 18.28 21.64 37.59
C VAL A 596 19.69 21.08 37.33
N ASP A 597 19.86 20.33 36.23
CA ASP A 597 21.15 19.72 35.88
C ASP A 597 22.21 20.77 35.54
N VAL A 598 21.85 21.83 34.82
CA VAL A 598 22.75 22.96 34.51
C VAL A 598 23.18 23.66 35.79
N LYS A 599 22.24 23.90 36.73
CA LYS A 599 22.53 24.54 38.02
C LYS A 599 23.50 23.70 38.86
N ALA A 600 23.42 22.37 38.78
CA ALA A 600 24.33 21.47 39.49
C ALA A 600 25.80 21.58 39.03
N LEU A 601 26.05 22.03 37.80
CA LEU A 601 27.41 22.25 37.28
C LEU A 601 28.12 23.46 37.94
N SER A 602 27.39 24.34 38.63
CA SER A 602 27.94 25.49 39.38
C SER A 602 28.86 26.38 38.53
N LEU A 603 28.43 26.71 37.31
CA LEU A 603 29.19 27.51 36.35
C LEU A 603 29.05 29.02 36.64
N ASP A 604 30.15 29.76 36.55
CA ASP A 604 30.16 31.22 36.65
C ASP A 604 29.87 31.85 35.27
N SER A 605 28.58 32.03 34.95
CA SER A 605 28.13 32.67 33.71
C SER A 605 26.81 33.41 33.93
N GLU A 606 26.81 34.71 33.66
CA GLU A 606 25.62 35.56 33.73
C GLU A 606 24.56 35.13 32.71
N ASN A 607 24.96 34.71 31.51
CA ASN A 607 24.05 34.24 30.46
C ASN A 607 23.30 32.97 30.90
N ILE A 608 24.02 32.00 31.48
CA ILE A 608 23.42 30.76 31.99
C ILE A 608 22.45 31.08 33.13
N SER A 609 22.85 31.96 34.06
CA SER A 609 22.00 32.38 35.18
C SER A 609 20.70 33.04 34.71
N SER A 610 20.80 33.91 33.69
CA SER A 610 19.65 34.56 33.05
C SER A 610 18.71 33.55 32.37
N LEU A 611 19.26 32.58 31.63
CA LEU A 611 18.48 31.53 30.97
C LEU A 611 17.78 30.58 31.96
N ILE A 612 18.42 30.26 33.09
CA ILE A 612 17.80 29.46 34.16
C ILE A 612 16.60 30.21 34.76
N ALA A 613 16.71 31.52 34.97
CA ALA A 613 15.66 32.36 35.53
C ALA A 613 14.47 32.61 34.57
N LYS A 614 14.66 32.42 33.26
CA LYS A 614 13.64 32.67 32.24
C LYS A 614 12.43 31.73 32.40
N ASP A 615 11.25 32.28 32.61
CA ASP A 615 9.98 31.53 32.66
C ASP A 615 9.15 31.75 31.37
N PRO A 616 9.05 30.74 30.50
CA PRO A 616 8.31 30.84 29.25
C PRO A 616 6.78 30.65 29.40
N THR A 617 6.24 30.44 30.60
CA THR A 617 4.80 30.19 30.80
C THR A 617 3.91 31.32 30.27
N SER A 618 4.34 32.57 30.37
CA SER A 618 3.59 33.71 29.82
C SER A 618 3.45 33.67 28.28
N GLU A 619 4.50 33.24 27.57
CA GLU A 619 4.48 33.05 26.11
C GLU A 619 3.56 31.88 25.73
N PHE A 620 3.61 30.78 26.48
CA PHE A 620 2.68 29.65 26.33
C PHE A 620 1.22 30.08 26.52
N ASP A 621 0.91 30.85 27.57
CA ASP A 621 -0.47 31.28 27.87
C ASP A 621 -1.05 32.13 26.74
N ILE A 622 -0.24 32.99 26.11
CA ILE A 622 -0.64 33.80 24.94
C ILE A 622 -1.01 32.89 23.75
N ILE A 623 -0.17 31.89 23.46
CA ILE A 623 -0.40 30.94 22.36
C ILE A 623 -1.66 30.11 22.63
N ALA A 624 -1.83 29.61 23.85
CA ALA A 624 -3.01 28.84 24.24
C ALA A 624 -4.30 29.67 24.16
N GLN A 625 -4.28 30.94 24.58
CA GLN A 625 -5.42 31.86 24.50
C GLN A 625 -5.81 32.21 23.05
N SER A 626 -4.90 32.09 22.10
CA SER A 626 -5.21 32.26 20.67
C SER A 626 -6.07 31.13 20.09
N GLY A 627 -6.29 30.05 20.86
CA GLY A 627 -7.02 28.86 20.42
C GLY A 627 -6.15 27.86 19.64
N SER A 628 -4.82 28.05 19.60
CA SER A 628 -3.92 27.10 18.96
C SER A 628 -3.94 25.74 19.67
N LYS A 629 -4.17 24.68 18.90
CA LYS A 629 -4.03 23.27 19.31
C LYS A 629 -2.80 22.61 18.68
N ASP A 630 -1.84 23.39 18.18
CA ASP A 630 -0.62 22.84 17.61
C ASP A 630 0.41 22.59 18.73
N ILE A 631 0.72 21.33 19.00
CA ILE A 631 1.70 20.96 20.03
C ILE A 631 3.07 21.56 19.75
N GLU A 632 3.44 21.72 18.48
CA GLU A 632 4.72 22.32 18.11
C GLU A 632 4.75 23.78 18.58
N GLN A 633 3.69 24.55 18.34
CA GLN A 633 3.59 25.94 18.79
C GLN A 633 3.52 26.05 20.31
N LEU A 634 2.71 25.22 20.96
CA LEU A 634 2.49 25.27 22.40
C LEU A 634 3.74 24.87 23.19
N SER A 635 4.52 23.91 22.71
CA SER A 635 5.74 23.42 23.38
C SER A 635 6.99 24.27 23.11
N LEU A 636 7.00 25.03 22.02
CA LEU A 636 8.16 25.79 21.55
C LEU A 636 8.77 26.75 22.60
N PRO A 637 7.98 27.50 23.42
CA PRO A 637 8.55 28.38 24.43
C PRO A 637 9.47 27.65 25.42
N TYR A 638 9.07 26.46 25.87
CA TYR A 638 9.85 25.61 26.78
C TYR A 638 11.10 25.04 26.09
N LEU A 639 10.94 24.54 24.86
CA LEU A 639 12.01 23.96 24.07
C LEU A 639 13.11 24.98 23.75
N ARG A 640 12.75 26.23 23.43
CA ARG A 640 13.73 27.30 23.18
C ARG A 640 14.63 27.57 24.38
N VAL A 641 14.08 27.61 25.60
CA VAL A 641 14.89 27.83 26.81
C VAL A 641 15.87 26.67 27.02
N ALA A 642 15.41 25.43 26.89
CA ALA A 642 16.26 24.26 27.04
C ALA A 642 17.37 24.18 25.97
N ALA A 643 17.06 24.52 24.72
CA ALA A 643 18.03 24.57 23.63
C ALA A 643 19.07 25.68 23.86
N GLN A 644 18.64 26.89 24.25
CA GLN A 644 19.54 28.00 24.58
C GLN A 644 20.50 27.66 25.72
N LEU A 645 20.03 26.98 26.77
CA LEU A 645 20.88 26.51 27.87
C LEU A 645 21.94 25.54 27.38
N ARG A 646 21.56 24.57 26.54
CA ARG A 646 22.50 23.60 25.96
C ARG A 646 23.55 24.29 25.07
N ASP A 647 23.15 25.25 24.26
CA ASP A 647 24.05 25.95 23.35
C ASP A 647 25.05 26.83 24.11
N GLU A 648 24.58 27.52 25.15
CA GLU A 648 25.45 28.31 26.01
C GLU A 648 26.43 27.42 26.80
N LEU A 649 25.99 26.24 27.27
CA LEU A 649 26.89 25.23 27.85
C LEU A 649 28.01 24.83 26.89
N ARG A 650 27.69 24.59 25.61
CA ARG A 650 28.71 24.28 24.59
C ARG A 650 29.63 25.45 24.28
N ARG A 651 29.13 26.68 24.38
CA ARG A 651 29.96 27.88 24.19
C ARG A 651 30.99 28.03 25.30
N VAL A 652 30.60 27.80 26.55
CA VAL A 652 31.51 27.99 27.71
C VAL A 652 32.42 26.79 27.97
N VAL A 653 32.18 25.64 27.33
CA VAL A 653 32.84 24.35 27.63
C VAL A 653 34.38 24.39 27.53
N SER A 654 34.92 25.20 26.62
CA SER A 654 36.37 25.30 26.39
C SER A 654 37.10 26.01 27.51
N ALA A 655 36.40 26.84 28.28
CA ALA A 655 36.95 27.63 29.39
C ALA A 655 36.91 26.88 30.75
N GLN A 656 36.41 25.64 30.79
CA GLN A 656 36.19 24.88 32.02
C GLN A 656 37.28 23.84 32.31
N THR A 657 37.34 23.37 33.56
CA THR A 657 38.26 22.30 33.98
C THR A 657 37.96 20.98 33.25
N PRO A 658 38.92 20.03 33.15
CA PRO A 658 38.69 18.76 32.44
C PRO A 658 37.48 17.96 32.91
N ASP A 659 37.23 17.92 34.22
CA ASP A 659 36.10 17.19 34.81
C ASP A 659 34.77 17.88 34.49
N VAL A 660 34.71 19.20 34.63
CA VAL A 660 33.53 20.00 34.28
C VAL A 660 33.25 19.94 32.77
N LYS A 661 34.30 19.97 31.94
CA LYS A 661 34.20 19.77 30.49
C LYS A 661 33.57 18.43 30.13
N LYS A 662 34.00 17.34 30.77
CA LYS A 662 33.41 16.01 30.57
C LYS A 662 31.93 15.97 30.98
N ALA A 663 31.59 16.59 32.11
CA ALA A 663 30.22 16.69 32.60
C ALA A 663 29.34 17.51 31.65
N ILE A 664 29.81 18.66 31.18
CA ILE A 664 29.11 19.51 30.19
C ILE A 664 28.86 18.73 28.91
N LEU A 665 29.88 18.09 28.32
CA LEU A 665 29.72 17.34 27.08
C LEU A 665 28.68 16.22 27.24
N SER A 666 28.80 15.42 28.30
CA SER A 666 27.84 14.36 28.61
C SER A 666 26.42 14.87 28.80
N LEU A 667 26.24 16.03 29.45
CA LEU A 667 24.92 16.63 29.65
C LEU A 667 24.37 17.17 28.33
N THR A 668 25.17 17.89 27.54
CA THR A 668 24.73 18.45 26.25
C THR A 668 24.38 17.36 25.23
N ASP A 669 25.08 16.22 25.25
CA ASP A 669 24.75 15.05 24.43
C ASP A 669 23.48 14.38 24.94
N ARG A 670 23.29 14.22 26.26
CA ARG A 670 22.03 13.68 26.82
C ARG A 670 20.82 14.55 26.46
N ILE A 671 20.97 15.87 26.56
CA ILE A 671 19.90 16.83 26.22
C ILE A 671 19.51 16.64 24.75
N ARG A 672 20.48 16.65 23.83
CA ARG A 672 20.23 16.51 22.39
C ARG A 672 19.70 15.13 22.01
N ASP A 673 20.38 14.08 22.43
CA ASP A 673 20.21 12.73 21.89
C ASP A 673 19.15 11.90 22.65
N HIS A 674 18.74 12.34 23.86
CA HIS A 674 17.73 11.67 24.67
C HIS A 674 16.59 12.60 25.10
N ASP A 675 16.86 13.67 25.84
CA ASP A 675 15.78 14.48 26.46
C ASP A 675 14.88 15.12 25.37
N PHE A 676 15.46 15.70 24.31
CA PHE A 676 14.72 16.22 23.15
C PHE A 676 14.16 15.11 22.25
N THR A 677 14.99 14.13 21.89
CA THR A 677 14.62 12.98 21.02
C THR A 677 13.37 12.25 21.52
N ASN A 678 13.29 11.98 22.82
CA ASN A 678 12.18 11.23 23.43
C ASN A 678 10.85 12.01 23.39
N LEU A 679 10.90 13.33 23.17
CA LEU A 679 9.74 14.22 23.02
C LEU A 679 9.42 14.53 21.55
N GLY A 680 10.08 13.85 20.61
CA GLY A 680 9.88 14.10 19.17
C GLY A 680 10.51 15.41 18.70
N VAL A 681 11.64 15.79 19.29
CA VAL A 681 12.36 17.02 18.92
C VAL A 681 13.81 16.69 18.57
N TYR A 682 14.25 17.17 17.41
CA TYR A 682 15.62 17.08 16.95
C TYR A 682 16.27 18.46 16.97
N LEU A 683 17.48 18.55 17.52
CA LEU A 683 18.28 19.79 17.49
C LEU A 683 19.34 19.68 16.39
N ASP A 684 19.23 20.57 15.41
CA ASP A 684 20.18 20.68 14.30
C ASP A 684 21.25 21.72 14.63
N ASP A 685 22.48 21.26 14.84
CA ASP A 685 23.64 22.08 15.22
C ASP A 685 24.14 22.90 14.02
N ARG A 686 24.13 24.23 14.15
CA ARG A 686 24.61 25.13 13.11
C ARG A 686 26.06 25.59 13.32
N PRO A 687 26.80 25.90 12.23
CA PRO A 687 28.15 26.46 12.31
C PRO A 687 28.16 27.88 12.92
N ASP A 688 29.36 28.39 13.21
CA ASP A 688 29.62 29.78 13.62
C ASP A 688 28.89 30.26 14.89
N ASN A 689 28.69 29.37 15.88
CA ASN A 689 27.99 29.66 17.15
C ASN A 689 26.56 30.18 16.96
N GLN A 690 25.91 29.84 15.84
CA GLN A 690 24.48 30.09 15.68
C GLN A 690 23.66 29.17 16.60
N PRO A 691 22.49 29.61 17.09
CA PRO A 691 21.60 28.77 17.89
C PRO A 691 21.23 27.48 17.14
N SER A 692 21.06 26.36 17.84
CA SER A 692 20.55 25.14 17.21
C SER A 692 19.10 25.31 16.74
N LEU A 693 18.81 24.78 15.55
CA LEU A 693 17.45 24.77 14.99
C LEU A 693 16.62 23.66 15.64
N ILE A 694 15.43 24.01 16.13
CA ILE A 694 14.49 23.06 16.76
C ILE A 694 13.58 22.49 15.67
N LYS A 695 13.67 21.18 15.43
CA LYS A 695 12.86 20.45 14.45
C LYS A 695 11.94 19.45 15.14
N PHE A 696 10.65 19.47 14.80
CA PHE A 696 9.71 18.46 15.27
C PHE A 696 9.70 17.28 14.29
N ILE A 697 9.94 16.08 14.82
CA ILE A 697 9.98 14.82 14.10
C ILE A 697 9.34 13.76 15.02
N PRO A 698 8.48 12.85 14.54
CA PRO A 698 7.86 11.84 15.39
C PRO A 698 8.88 11.13 16.29
N ALA A 699 8.59 11.04 17.60
CA ALA A 699 9.51 10.46 18.58
C ALA A 699 9.91 9.02 18.21
N ALA A 700 8.98 8.24 17.67
CA ALA A 700 9.23 6.87 17.22
C ALA A 700 10.32 6.82 16.12
N GLU A 701 10.31 7.76 15.17
CA GLU A 701 11.33 7.83 14.10
C GLU A 701 12.70 8.20 14.67
N LEU A 702 12.75 9.20 15.56
CA LEU A 702 14.01 9.61 16.19
C LEU A 702 14.61 8.51 17.07
N ILE A 703 13.76 7.78 17.80
CA ILE A 703 14.17 6.64 18.65
C ILE A 703 14.69 5.51 17.77
N ALA A 704 13.96 5.14 16.70
CA ALA A 704 14.39 4.10 15.77
C ALA A 704 15.73 4.44 15.10
N ALA A 705 15.90 5.68 14.62
CA ALA A 705 17.17 6.13 14.02
C ALA A 705 18.34 6.07 15.02
N ARG A 706 18.09 6.40 16.29
CA ARG A 706 19.10 6.28 17.36
C ARG A 706 19.46 4.81 17.60
N GLU A 707 18.49 3.92 17.69
CA GLU A 707 18.70 2.48 17.89
C GLU A 707 19.44 1.84 16.72
N GLU A 708 19.09 2.21 15.48
CA GLU A 708 19.79 1.76 14.28
C GLU A 708 21.26 2.21 14.27
N LYS A 709 21.53 3.47 14.63
CA LYS A 709 22.90 3.99 14.74
C LYS A 709 23.72 3.24 15.80
N VAL A 710 23.10 2.90 16.93
CA VAL A 710 23.72 2.08 17.98
C VAL A 710 24.01 0.67 17.47
N ALA A 711 23.05 0.04 16.80
CA ALA A 711 23.21 -1.29 16.20
C ALA A 711 24.31 -1.31 15.12
N ALA A 712 24.35 -0.32 14.23
CA ALA A 712 25.36 -0.18 13.20
C ALA A 712 26.77 0.05 13.79
N ALA A 713 26.87 0.84 14.87
CA ALA A 713 28.14 1.02 15.59
C ALA A 713 28.61 -0.27 16.26
N ALA A 714 27.70 -1.03 16.88
CA ALA A 714 27.99 -2.32 17.49
C ALA A 714 28.44 -3.35 16.43
N GLU A 715 27.77 -3.41 15.28
CA GLU A 715 28.14 -4.29 14.17
C GLU A 715 29.49 -3.90 13.56
N LYS A 716 29.77 -2.61 13.39
CA LYS A 716 31.08 -2.13 12.93
C LYS A 716 32.20 -2.49 13.93
N ALA A 717 31.94 -2.38 15.23
CA ALA A 717 32.88 -2.78 16.26
C ALA A 717 33.13 -4.30 16.23
N LYS A 718 32.08 -5.10 16.08
CA LYS A 718 32.16 -6.56 15.93
C LYS A 718 32.99 -6.94 14.69
N LYS A 719 32.69 -6.37 13.52
CA LYS A 719 33.48 -6.61 12.28
C LYS A 719 34.95 -6.23 12.43
N LYS A 720 35.24 -5.12 13.13
CA LYS A 720 36.62 -4.69 13.39
C LYS A 720 37.35 -5.70 14.28
N GLU A 721 36.68 -6.23 15.28
CA GLU A 721 37.24 -7.23 16.19
C GLU A 721 37.43 -8.59 15.51
N GLU A 722 36.45 -9.05 14.73
CA GLU A 722 36.57 -10.26 13.90
C GLU A 722 37.73 -10.14 12.90
N ALA A 723 37.90 -8.98 12.27
CA ALA A 723 39.00 -8.72 11.37
C ALA A 723 40.37 -8.72 12.09
N ARG A 724 40.43 -8.21 13.33
CA ARG A 724 41.64 -8.26 14.17
C ARG A 724 42.03 -9.71 14.48
N ILE A 725 41.08 -10.51 14.97
CA ILE A 725 41.27 -11.93 15.30
C ILE A 725 41.70 -12.72 14.04
N ALA A 726 41.05 -12.50 12.90
CA ALA A 726 41.41 -13.15 11.64
C ALA A 726 42.83 -12.80 11.17
N ARG A 727 43.24 -11.53 11.33
CA ARG A 727 44.61 -11.08 11.00
C ARG A 727 45.64 -11.75 11.91
N GLU A 728 45.39 -11.78 13.21
CA GLU A 728 46.28 -12.42 14.20
C GLU A 728 46.44 -13.91 13.91
N LYS A 729 45.35 -14.61 13.60
CA LYS A 729 45.39 -16.03 13.20
C LYS A 729 46.22 -16.24 11.93
N THR A 730 46.01 -15.41 10.90
CA THR A 730 46.74 -15.50 9.62
C THR A 730 48.24 -15.24 9.81
N GLU A 731 48.60 -14.25 10.64
CA GLU A 731 49.98 -13.92 10.97
C GLU A 731 50.66 -15.05 11.77
N GLN A 732 49.93 -15.68 12.70
CA GLN A 732 50.41 -16.84 13.45
C GLN A 732 50.64 -18.05 12.53
N GLU A 733 49.70 -18.39 11.65
CA GLU A 733 49.87 -19.49 10.67
C GLU A 733 51.04 -19.23 9.71
N ALA A 734 51.21 -17.99 9.25
CA ALA A 734 52.33 -17.61 8.40
C ALA A 734 53.67 -17.72 9.16
N ARG A 735 53.71 -17.34 10.43
CA ARG A 735 54.88 -17.47 11.30
C ARG A 735 55.24 -18.92 11.56
N GLU A 736 54.27 -19.79 11.83
CA GLU A 736 54.52 -21.24 12.00
C GLU A 736 55.04 -21.87 10.70
N LYS A 737 54.45 -21.54 9.54
CA LYS A 737 54.97 -22.02 8.24
C LYS A 737 56.38 -21.52 7.97
N ALA A 738 56.70 -20.28 8.35
CA ALA A 738 58.03 -19.70 8.21
C ALA A 738 59.09 -20.37 9.13
N LYS A 739 58.71 -21.12 10.17
CA LYS A 739 59.68 -21.87 11.00
C LYS A 739 60.32 -23.03 10.25
N MET A 740 59.67 -23.56 9.22
CA MET A 740 60.21 -24.66 8.42
C MET A 740 61.46 -24.18 7.65
N PRO A 741 62.63 -24.81 7.85
CA PRO A 741 63.81 -24.52 7.05
C PRO A 741 63.51 -24.75 5.56
N PRO A 742 63.98 -23.90 4.64
CA PRO A 742 63.72 -24.05 3.22
C PRO A 742 64.24 -25.39 2.66
N GLU A 743 65.25 -25.98 3.28
CA GLU A 743 65.82 -27.29 2.92
C GLU A 743 64.84 -28.45 3.18
N ASP A 744 63.87 -28.27 4.08
CA ASP A 744 62.91 -29.31 4.45
C ASP A 744 61.56 -29.16 3.73
N LEU A 745 61.37 -28.06 3.00
CA LEU A 745 60.08 -27.68 2.39
C LEU A 745 59.46 -28.78 1.51
N PHE A 746 60.29 -29.53 0.78
CA PHE A 746 59.82 -30.57 -0.15
C PHE A 746 60.11 -32.00 0.29
N LYS A 747 60.73 -32.20 1.46
CA LYS A 747 61.12 -33.54 1.93
C LYS A 747 59.92 -34.39 2.39
N THR A 748 58.82 -33.72 2.75
CA THR A 748 57.57 -34.35 3.17
C THR A 748 56.57 -34.54 2.02
N ASP A 749 56.91 -34.07 0.81
CA ASP A 749 56.05 -34.18 -0.36
C ASP A 749 56.29 -35.53 -1.06
N GLU A 750 55.30 -36.42 -0.97
CA GLU A 750 55.37 -37.80 -1.47
C GLU A 750 55.60 -37.92 -2.98
N ARG A 751 55.50 -36.82 -3.73
CA ARG A 751 55.73 -36.80 -5.18
C ARG A 751 57.21 -36.90 -5.55
N TYR A 752 58.12 -36.65 -4.61
CA TYR A 752 59.56 -36.60 -4.87
C TYR A 752 60.31 -37.72 -4.15
N SER A 753 61.42 -38.16 -4.75
CA SER A 753 62.25 -39.26 -4.21
C SER A 753 63.71 -38.88 -3.98
N ALA A 754 64.19 -37.77 -4.57
CA ALA A 754 65.53 -37.24 -4.36
C ALA A 754 65.54 -35.71 -4.43
N TRP A 755 66.50 -35.10 -3.73
CA TRP A 755 66.66 -33.65 -3.58
C TRP A 755 68.13 -33.25 -3.73
N ASP A 756 68.40 -32.00 -4.09
CA ASP A 756 69.75 -31.43 -4.11
C ASP A 756 70.19 -30.92 -2.72
N GLU A 757 71.39 -30.34 -2.63
CA GLU A 757 71.95 -29.78 -1.38
C GLU A 757 71.12 -28.64 -0.78
N GLN A 758 70.27 -27.98 -1.59
CA GLN A 758 69.37 -26.91 -1.14
C GLN A 758 67.98 -27.46 -0.74
N GLY A 759 67.75 -28.77 -0.86
CA GLY A 759 66.47 -29.41 -0.58
C GLY A 759 65.45 -29.27 -1.72
N LEU A 760 65.88 -28.89 -2.94
CA LEU A 760 65.02 -28.84 -4.11
C LEU A 760 64.89 -30.23 -4.76
N PRO A 761 63.67 -30.67 -5.12
CA PRO A 761 63.47 -31.97 -5.73
C PRO A 761 64.18 -32.12 -7.08
N THR A 762 64.92 -33.19 -7.24
CA THR A 762 65.60 -33.57 -8.50
C THR A 762 64.89 -34.73 -9.19
N LYS A 763 64.28 -35.64 -8.43
CA LYS A 763 63.57 -36.83 -8.94
C LYS A 763 62.13 -36.92 -8.44
N MET A 764 61.24 -37.38 -9.31
CA MET A 764 59.86 -37.75 -9.00
C MET A 764 59.83 -39.13 -8.31
N LYS A 765 58.70 -39.49 -7.69
CA LYS A 765 58.52 -40.78 -6.98
C LYS A 765 58.77 -42.01 -7.86
N ASP A 766 58.50 -41.89 -9.16
CA ASP A 766 58.72 -42.94 -10.17
C ASP A 766 60.17 -43.01 -10.68
N GLY A 767 61.08 -42.18 -10.15
CA GLY A 767 62.49 -42.12 -10.54
C GLY A 767 62.79 -41.23 -11.76
N SER A 768 61.77 -40.64 -12.39
CA SER A 768 61.96 -39.69 -13.49
C SER A 768 62.48 -38.33 -13.00
N ASP A 769 63.11 -37.56 -13.90
CA ASP A 769 63.55 -36.21 -13.59
C ASP A 769 62.35 -35.26 -13.42
N VAL A 770 62.41 -34.37 -12.43
CA VAL A 770 61.36 -33.36 -12.22
C VAL A 770 61.30 -32.44 -13.46
N PRO A 771 60.12 -32.25 -14.09
CA PRO A 771 60.00 -31.42 -15.28
C PRO A 771 60.48 -29.98 -15.08
N LYS A 772 61.11 -29.37 -16.09
CA LYS A 772 61.66 -28.00 -16.00
C LYS A 772 60.66 -26.92 -15.54
N SER A 773 59.39 -27.05 -15.94
CA SER A 773 58.31 -26.15 -15.48
C SER A 773 58.06 -26.27 -13.97
N GLN A 774 58.07 -27.50 -13.46
CA GLN A 774 57.89 -27.83 -12.05
C GLN A 774 59.12 -27.47 -11.22
N GLN A 775 60.34 -27.65 -11.75
CA GLN A 775 61.58 -27.17 -11.12
C GLN A 775 61.54 -25.64 -10.91
N LYS A 776 61.12 -24.87 -11.93
CA LYS A 776 60.98 -23.41 -11.82
C LYS A 776 59.94 -23.01 -10.77
N GLN A 777 58.83 -23.74 -10.69
CA GLN A 777 57.80 -23.50 -9.69
C GLN A 777 58.27 -23.87 -8.27
N ASN A 778 58.95 -25.00 -8.10
CA ASN A 778 59.53 -25.43 -6.84
C ASN A 778 60.61 -24.44 -6.37
N LYS A 779 61.46 -23.94 -7.27
CA LYS A 779 62.44 -22.90 -6.93
C LYS A 779 61.78 -21.62 -6.46
N LYS A 780 60.71 -21.17 -7.12
CA LYS A 780 59.94 -19.99 -6.70
C LYS A 780 59.30 -20.18 -5.32
N ASN A 781 58.79 -21.36 -5.02
CA ASN A 781 58.24 -21.69 -3.71
C ASN A 781 59.33 -21.74 -2.63
N TRP A 782 60.49 -22.31 -2.96
CA TRP A 782 61.67 -22.34 -2.11
C TRP A 782 62.19 -20.93 -1.80
N ASP A 783 62.33 -20.06 -2.79
CA ASP A 783 62.81 -18.68 -2.61
C ASP A 783 61.86 -17.88 -1.71
N ARG A 784 60.54 -18.12 -1.83
CA ARG A 784 59.53 -17.53 -0.94
C ARG A 784 59.68 -18.03 0.49
N GLN A 785 59.84 -19.34 0.68
CA GLN A 785 60.03 -19.93 2.00
C GLN A 785 61.34 -19.46 2.65
N LYS A 786 62.43 -19.44 1.88
CA LYS A 786 63.73 -18.95 2.34
C LYS A 786 63.62 -17.50 2.80
N LYS A 787 62.97 -16.63 2.02
CA LYS A 787 62.73 -15.25 2.43
C LYS A 787 61.91 -15.17 3.72
N ALA A 788 60.82 -15.92 3.83
CA ALA A 788 59.98 -15.93 5.02
C ALA A 788 60.72 -16.45 6.28
N HIS A 789 61.52 -17.50 6.13
CA HIS A 789 62.34 -18.08 7.20
C HIS A 789 63.48 -17.15 7.63
N ASP A 790 64.20 -16.56 6.66
CA ASP A 790 65.26 -15.59 6.90
C ASP A 790 64.71 -14.32 7.60
N ASP A 791 63.56 -13.82 7.16
CA ASP A 791 62.86 -12.69 7.78
C ASP A 791 62.41 -13.01 9.22
N LEU A 792 61.95 -14.24 9.49
CA LEU A 792 61.60 -14.69 10.85
C LEU A 792 62.84 -14.79 11.75
N LYS A 793 63.95 -15.31 11.21
CA LYS A 793 65.24 -15.41 11.90
C LYS A 793 65.77 -14.03 12.29
N ALA A 794 65.73 -13.07 11.37
CA ALA A 794 66.17 -11.69 11.60
C ALA A 794 65.34 -10.97 12.69
N LYS A 795 64.07 -11.36 12.86
CA LYS A 795 63.17 -10.82 13.89
C LYS A 795 63.23 -11.59 15.22
N GLY A 796 64.15 -12.55 15.38
CA GLY A 796 64.30 -13.33 16.61
C GLY A 796 63.18 -14.33 16.88
N GLY A 797 62.49 -14.78 15.84
CA GLY A 797 61.29 -15.64 15.96
C GLY A 797 61.51 -17.14 15.76
N LEU A 798 62.77 -17.59 15.65
CA LEU A 798 63.20 -18.99 15.52
C LEU A 798 63.87 -19.50 16.79
#